data_AF-A0A8C5A707-F1
#
_entry.id   AF-A0A8C5A707-F1
#
_cell.length_a   1.000
_cell.length_b   1.000
_cell.length_c   1.000
_cell.angle_alpha   90.00
_cell.angle_beta   90.00
_cell.angle_gamma   90.00
#
_symmetry.space_group_name_H-M   'P 1'
#
loop_
_entity.id
_entity.type
_entity.pdbx_description
1 polymer ?
#
loop_
_entity_poly.entity_id
_entity_poly.type
_entity_poly.pdbx_seq_one_letter_code
_entity_poly.pdbx_strand_id
1 'polypeptide(L)'
;MWRSLVLRGTACLLHVVPRGSQRLVQQRHQSSLCLRFLLHGHAHRLTAAPCLQHQRTDLLRGTYHLPHTVTRSLKSDAKSTVDFPLNPITVADIKQYLRSKEVPFHDGYSCLHAPSLFVEPSGEPGAVPTKDTYSLFIDKTTGQFLCKDTLAEGSWEDLQDCLEVMQKEGQAFLSSHVLLGYGETPEEQEERARELAEVHRFWSSSVPFSELADEEAQLVKSMFQITKITNATLKKFGVRFFKPTRSLVFPWFGGPSSALKGVKLLSAQTSATDPGAVEYTETTVPRSSSYHNLFGLPLVGRPDAEVVLTGSELDVLAVSQGAGLPAVALPRGNSRLPPSLLPYLEQFKRVTLWLGGDMRAWEASRIFSRKLGLRRCSLVRPGEDQPRPAQALALGKNLARVVKGAIPAVHKSIVSFRQLRDDVYGELANTEQVAGVKWSRFPELNRILKGHRKGELTVFTGPTGSGKTTFISEVALDLCMQGVNTLWGSFEINNVRLAKIMLTQFSMQRLEDNLERYDYWADQFEELPLYFMTFHGQQNIKTVLDTMQHAIYLYDINHVVIDNLQFMMGQENLSVDKFAVQDHIVGAFRKFATNSCCHVTLIIHPRKEEDDRELQTASIFGSAKASQEADNVLILQEKKLVTCPGAALAAGQQEPLRRRRGHLPAGLPQGLAHLLHARQGQTQAEEGEQGGGGGGGGGGGPGGGCAARKEGEGEGEAAEGEHREGPHRRGDGGGGGGLAEGGAGPVAGGRTAGPL
;
A
#
# COMPACT_ATOMS: atom_id res chain seq x y z
N MET A 1 -6.30 -19.76 -64.33
CA MET A 1 -5.29 -20.12 -65.36
C MET A 1 -3.92 -20.05 -64.70
N TRP A 2 -2.99 -20.99 -65.02
CA TRP A 2 -1.51 -20.86 -64.93
C TRP A 2 -0.85 -20.38 -63.60
N ARG A 3 0.30 -20.88 -63.16
CA ARG A 3 1.01 -22.16 -63.39
C ARG A 3 2.07 -22.32 -62.27
N SER A 4 2.27 -23.58 -61.83
CA SER A 4 3.54 -24.22 -61.40
C SER A 4 4.83 -23.37 -61.26
N LEU A 5 5.75 -23.60 -60.30
CA LEU A 5 6.31 -24.89 -59.82
C LEU A 5 6.68 -24.84 -58.30
N VAL A 6 6.72 -25.89 -57.43
CA VAL A 6 6.89 -27.38 -57.56
C VAL A 6 8.40 -27.76 -57.71
N LEU A 7 9.10 -28.64 -56.98
CA LEU A 7 8.85 -29.76 -56.04
C LEU A 7 10.15 -29.95 -55.20
N ARG A 8 10.19 -30.50 -53.97
CA ARG A 8 10.20 -31.94 -53.54
C ARG A 8 10.31 -31.94 -51.99
N GLY A 9 9.73 -32.83 -51.17
CA GLY A 9 9.22 -34.19 -51.39
C GLY A 9 10.37 -35.19 -51.23
N THR A 10 10.48 -36.00 -50.16
CA THR A 10 9.51 -36.96 -49.56
C THR A 10 9.39 -36.79 -48.02
N ALA A 11 8.29 -37.12 -47.30
CA ALA A 11 7.41 -38.31 -47.28
C ALA A 11 8.10 -39.57 -46.68
N CYS A 12 7.49 -40.39 -45.80
CA CYS A 12 6.14 -40.35 -45.20
C CYS A 12 5.99 -41.33 -44.00
N LEU A 13 5.09 -41.00 -43.03
CA LEU A 13 4.26 -41.95 -42.22
C LEU A 13 5.01 -42.91 -41.22
N LEU A 14 4.41 -43.51 -40.17
CA LEU A 14 3.02 -43.61 -39.66
C LEU A 14 2.98 -43.79 -38.10
N HIS A 15 1.78 -43.57 -37.55
CA HIS A 15 1.16 -43.94 -36.26
C HIS A 15 1.67 -45.16 -35.40
N VAL A 16 1.28 -45.39 -34.12
CA VAL A 16 0.76 -44.56 -32.97
C VAL A 16 0.52 -45.47 -31.71
N VAL A 17 0.74 -44.98 -30.46
CA VAL A 17 0.08 -45.43 -29.15
C VAL A 17 0.36 -46.88 -28.60
N PRO A 18 0.33 -47.19 -27.27
CA PRO A 18 0.71 -46.45 -26.03
C PRO A 18 1.34 -47.33 -24.88
N ARG A 19 1.51 -46.75 -23.66
CA ARG A 19 1.55 -47.38 -22.28
C ARG A 19 2.55 -48.52 -21.95
N GLY A 20 3.29 -48.40 -20.84
CA GLY A 20 3.84 -49.57 -20.10
C GLY A 20 4.92 -49.29 -19.04
N SER A 21 4.62 -49.55 -17.76
CA SER A 21 5.49 -49.34 -16.58
C SER A 21 6.73 -50.25 -16.47
N GLN A 22 7.84 -49.77 -15.84
CA GLN A 22 8.39 -50.32 -14.56
C GLN A 22 9.75 -49.74 -14.09
N ARG A 23 9.91 -49.68 -12.74
CA ARG A 23 11.11 -49.75 -11.86
C ARG A 23 12.38 -48.90 -12.20
N LEU A 24 12.91 -48.00 -11.35
CA LEU A 24 13.33 -48.05 -9.92
C LEU A 24 14.79 -48.55 -9.74
N VAL A 25 15.72 -47.60 -9.51
CA VAL A 25 17.01 -47.76 -8.82
C VAL A 25 17.23 -46.54 -7.91
N GLN A 26 17.84 -46.72 -6.74
CA GLN A 26 18.18 -45.65 -5.79
C GLN A 26 19.66 -45.29 -5.86
N GLN A 27 20.03 -44.06 -5.48
CA GLN A 27 21.29 -43.84 -4.76
C GLN A 27 21.17 -42.68 -3.76
N ARG A 28 21.80 -42.86 -2.59
CA ARG A 28 21.94 -41.87 -1.50
C ARG A 28 23.40 -41.45 -1.42
N HIS A 29 23.66 -40.19 -1.12
CA HIS A 29 24.78 -39.68 -0.30
C HIS A 29 24.37 -38.24 0.08
N GLN A 30 24.31 -37.77 1.34
CA GLN A 30 25.25 -37.85 2.47
C GLN A 30 26.68 -37.41 2.07
N SER A 31 27.06 -36.13 2.13
CA SER A 31 27.20 -35.23 3.30
C SER A 31 28.46 -35.49 4.16
N SER A 32 29.45 -34.60 4.10
CA SER A 32 30.15 -34.07 5.29
C SER A 32 31.29 -33.10 4.97
N LEU A 33 31.36 -32.01 5.76
CA LEU A 33 32.55 -31.39 6.37
C LEU A 33 33.72 -30.86 5.51
N CYS A 34 34.24 -29.73 5.98
CA CYS A 34 35.46 -29.08 5.52
C CYS A 34 36.73 -29.77 6.04
N LEU A 35 37.86 -29.55 5.37
CA LEU A 35 39.08 -29.14 6.10
C LEU A 35 39.93 -28.20 5.25
N ARG A 36 40.73 -27.35 5.91
CA ARG A 36 41.69 -26.42 5.27
C ARG A 36 42.99 -27.15 4.97
N PHE A 37 43.69 -26.75 3.91
CA PHE A 37 45.16 -26.74 3.92
C PHE A 37 45.72 -25.57 3.09
N LEU A 38 46.87 -25.05 3.52
CA LEU A 38 47.69 -24.05 2.83
C LEU A 38 48.79 -24.78 2.05
N LEU A 39 49.24 -24.24 0.90
CA LEU A 39 50.59 -23.69 0.73
C LEU A 39 50.92 -23.24 -0.72
N HIS A 40 52.05 -22.55 -0.84
CA HIS A 40 52.66 -21.95 -2.03
C HIS A 40 52.89 -22.90 -3.22
N GLY A 41 53.14 -22.31 -4.41
CA GLY A 41 54.19 -22.81 -5.30
C GLY A 41 54.19 -22.21 -6.71
N HIS A 42 55.31 -21.62 -7.12
CA HIS A 42 55.64 -21.08 -8.46
C HIS A 42 54.93 -21.78 -9.65
N ALA A 43 54.31 -21.07 -10.60
CA ALA A 43 54.84 -20.03 -11.50
C ALA A 43 55.90 -20.53 -12.50
N HIS A 44 55.55 -20.60 -13.79
CA HIS A 44 56.49 -20.59 -14.91
C HIS A 44 55.94 -19.78 -16.09
N ARG A 45 56.82 -19.09 -16.82
CA ARG A 45 56.51 -18.22 -17.97
C ARG A 45 56.47 -19.01 -19.28
N LEU A 46 55.90 -18.42 -20.35
CA LEU A 46 56.52 -18.37 -21.69
C LEU A 46 55.90 -17.24 -22.57
N THR A 47 56.78 -16.39 -23.13
CA THR A 47 56.76 -15.64 -24.42
C THR A 47 55.43 -15.31 -25.13
N ALA A 48 55.12 -14.05 -25.49
CA ALA A 48 55.74 -13.19 -26.54
C ALA A 48 55.45 -13.66 -28.01
N ALA A 49 55.28 -12.83 -29.04
CA ALA A 49 55.90 -11.52 -29.32
C ALA A 49 54.99 -10.54 -30.18
N PRO A 50 55.43 -9.54 -31.00
CA PRO A 50 54.93 -8.15 -30.87
C PRO A 50 54.62 -7.40 -32.21
N CYS A 51 54.82 -6.06 -32.26
CA CYS A 51 54.93 -5.14 -33.43
C CYS A 51 53.61 -4.54 -34.02
N LEU A 52 53.54 -3.30 -34.56
CA LEU A 52 54.56 -2.22 -34.72
C LEU A 52 53.96 -0.78 -34.77
N GLN A 53 54.82 0.18 -34.40
CA GLN A 53 54.74 1.64 -34.19
C GLN A 53 54.20 2.57 -35.31
N HIS A 54 53.66 3.74 -34.90
CA HIS A 54 54.11 5.13 -35.21
C HIS A 54 53.53 6.08 -34.11
N GLN A 55 54.27 6.94 -33.38
CA GLN A 55 54.97 8.19 -33.76
C GLN A 55 54.03 9.25 -34.39
N ARG A 56 53.82 10.47 -33.88
CA ARG A 56 54.51 11.38 -32.91
C ARG A 56 53.50 12.40 -32.28
N THR A 57 53.72 13.26 -31.27
CA THR A 57 54.69 13.51 -30.16
C THR A 57 54.13 14.63 -29.24
N ASP A 58 54.56 14.70 -27.97
CA ASP A 58 54.74 15.90 -27.10
C ASP A 58 53.59 16.93 -26.85
N LEU A 59 53.41 17.54 -25.67
CA LEU A 59 54.04 17.40 -24.34
C LEU A 59 53.16 18.09 -23.26
N LEU A 60 52.91 17.44 -22.10
CA LEU A 60 53.06 17.99 -20.73
C LEU A 60 52.51 17.04 -19.65
N ARG A 61 53.04 17.16 -18.42
CA ARG A 61 52.82 16.23 -17.30
C ARG A 61 51.51 16.47 -16.55
N GLY A 62 50.81 15.37 -16.24
CA GLY A 62 49.82 15.25 -15.16
C GLY A 62 49.79 13.80 -14.67
N THR A 63 49.71 13.56 -13.37
CA THR A 63 49.84 12.21 -12.78
C THR A 63 48.53 11.43 -12.82
N TYR A 64 48.49 10.35 -13.60
CA TYR A 64 47.41 9.36 -13.57
C TYR A 64 47.55 8.44 -12.35
N HIS A 65 46.59 8.49 -11.43
CA HIS A 65 46.37 7.37 -10.51
C HIS A 65 45.58 6.28 -11.23
N LEU A 66 46.04 5.03 -11.14
CA LEU A 66 45.26 3.88 -11.61
C LEU A 66 44.14 3.58 -10.58
N PRO A 67 42.89 3.33 -11.03
CA PRO A 67 41.89 2.75 -10.15
C PRO A 67 42.26 1.29 -9.87
N HIS A 68 42.52 0.96 -8.60
CA HIS A 68 42.71 -0.42 -8.16
C HIS A 68 41.35 -1.12 -8.06
N THR A 69 41.02 -1.97 -9.03
CA THR A 69 39.84 -2.85 -8.99
C THR A 69 40.01 -3.92 -7.91
N VAL A 70 39.40 -3.70 -6.74
CA VAL A 70 39.33 -4.68 -5.65
C VAL A 70 38.15 -5.63 -5.89
N THR A 71 38.45 -6.85 -6.31
CA THR A 71 37.45 -7.92 -6.46
C THR A 71 36.98 -8.43 -5.08
N ARG A 72 35.83 -7.92 -4.60
CA ARG A 72 35.10 -8.51 -3.47
C ARG A 72 34.45 -9.84 -3.88
N SER A 73 34.47 -10.81 -2.97
CA SER A 73 33.73 -12.08 -3.08
C SER A 73 32.35 -11.92 -2.45
N LEU A 74 31.35 -11.51 -3.23
CA LEU A 74 29.96 -11.34 -2.82
C LEU A 74 29.03 -12.27 -3.62
N LYS A 75 27.86 -12.59 -3.07
CA LYS A 75 26.90 -13.50 -3.70
C LYS A 75 26.14 -12.82 -4.84
N SER A 76 25.85 -13.63 -5.86
CA SER A 76 24.98 -13.28 -6.98
C SER A 76 23.54 -13.67 -6.64
N ASP A 77 22.81 -12.76 -6.00
CA ASP A 77 21.38 -12.88 -5.77
C ASP A 77 20.67 -11.98 -6.80
N ALA A 78 19.96 -12.61 -7.74
CA ALA A 78 19.44 -11.97 -8.95
C ALA A 78 17.95 -11.62 -8.82
N LYS A 79 17.57 -10.44 -9.34
CA LYS A 79 16.21 -9.86 -9.32
C LYS A 79 15.65 -9.57 -7.93
N SER A 80 16.01 -8.40 -7.39
CA SER A 80 15.19 -7.53 -6.51
C SER A 80 14.37 -8.21 -5.40
N THR A 81 14.86 -9.32 -4.85
CA THR A 81 14.31 -9.95 -3.66
C THR A 81 14.75 -9.12 -2.47
N VAL A 82 13.80 -8.38 -1.89
CA VAL A 82 14.03 -7.63 -0.64
C VAL A 82 14.19 -8.64 0.48
N ASP A 83 15.42 -9.07 0.72
CA ASP A 83 15.76 -9.93 1.85
C ASP A 83 15.51 -9.13 3.15
N PHE A 84 14.47 -9.53 3.87
CA PHE A 84 14.10 -8.89 5.13
C PHE A 84 15.16 -9.24 6.19
N PRO A 85 15.85 -8.27 6.81
CA PRO A 85 16.83 -8.55 7.84
C PRO A 85 16.15 -9.29 9.01
N LEU A 86 16.74 -10.42 9.42
CA LEU A 86 16.13 -11.37 10.36
C LEU A 86 15.86 -10.81 11.77
N ASN A 87 16.35 -9.59 12.07
CA ASN A 87 15.94 -8.78 13.21
C ASN A 87 15.54 -7.39 12.72
N PRO A 88 14.37 -6.84 13.11
CA PRO A 88 14.01 -5.46 12.79
C PRO A 88 14.94 -4.48 13.54
N ILE A 89 15.57 -3.59 12.78
CA ILE A 89 16.48 -2.55 13.28
C ILE A 89 15.68 -1.51 14.09
N THR A 90 16.16 -1.08 15.25
CA THR A 90 15.50 -0.03 16.03
C THR A 90 16.24 1.32 15.97
N VAL A 91 15.51 2.40 16.28
CA VAL A 91 16.07 3.75 16.50
C VAL A 91 17.20 3.76 17.54
N ALA A 92 17.15 2.87 18.53
CA ALA A 92 18.19 2.79 19.56
C ALA A 92 19.49 2.23 18.96
N ASP A 93 19.40 1.18 18.14
CA ASP A 93 20.54 0.55 17.47
C ASP A 93 21.20 1.51 16.48
N ILE A 94 20.40 2.18 15.64
CA ILE A 94 20.87 3.20 14.69
C ILE A 94 21.64 4.30 15.44
N LYS A 95 21.05 4.87 16.51
CA LYS A 95 21.70 5.92 17.31
C LYS A 95 22.93 5.42 18.06
N GLN A 96 22.99 4.15 18.45
CA GLN A 96 24.15 3.54 19.08
C GLN A 96 25.28 3.32 18.07
N TYR A 97 24.97 2.81 16.87
CA TYR A 97 25.93 2.62 15.79
C TYR A 97 26.55 3.96 15.34
N LEU A 98 25.73 4.98 15.07
CA LEU A 98 26.22 6.31 14.68
C LEU A 98 27.13 6.93 15.75
N ARG A 99 26.81 6.81 17.05
CA ARG A 99 27.70 7.21 18.15
C ARG A 99 29.01 6.41 18.17
N SER A 100 28.96 5.09 17.95
CA SER A 100 30.17 4.25 17.90
C SER A 100 31.08 4.51 16.69
N LYS A 101 30.54 5.21 15.67
CA LYS A 101 31.25 5.65 14.47
C LYS A 101 31.59 7.16 14.49
N GLU A 102 31.37 7.82 15.63
CA GLU A 102 31.59 9.26 15.86
C GLU A 102 30.81 10.20 14.91
N VAL A 103 29.76 9.70 14.26
CA VAL A 103 28.92 10.46 13.34
C VAL A 103 27.96 11.37 14.14
N PRO A 104 28.06 12.71 14.01
CA PRO A 104 27.12 13.61 14.67
C PRO A 104 25.74 13.55 13.99
N PHE A 105 24.67 13.51 14.78
CA PHE A 105 23.31 13.51 14.25
C PHE A 105 22.33 14.34 15.09
N HIS A 106 21.28 14.83 14.45
CA HIS A 106 20.12 15.48 15.06
C HIS A 106 18.90 14.56 14.98
N ASP A 107 18.15 14.44 16.08
CA ASP A 107 16.92 13.64 16.13
C ASP A 107 15.73 14.43 15.55
N GLY A 108 15.31 14.10 14.33
CA GLY A 108 14.19 14.74 13.65
C GLY A 108 12.81 14.30 14.14
N TYR A 109 11.78 14.48 13.33
CA TYR A 109 10.47 13.85 13.52
C TYR A 109 10.52 12.40 13.03
N SER A 110 10.66 12.22 11.72
CA SER A 110 10.55 10.95 10.98
C SER A 110 11.93 10.32 10.73
N CYS A 111 12.93 11.16 10.49
CA CYS A 111 14.32 10.73 10.20
C CYS A 111 15.30 11.19 11.29
N LEU A 112 16.47 10.58 11.36
CA LEU A 112 17.68 11.20 11.93
C LEU A 112 18.36 12.02 10.83
N HIS A 113 18.95 13.17 11.19
CA HIS A 113 19.66 14.04 10.26
C HIS A 113 21.15 13.97 10.55
N ALA A 114 21.98 13.78 9.53
CA ALA A 114 23.43 13.70 9.64
C ALA A 114 24.11 14.51 8.51
N PRO A 115 25.42 14.83 8.62
CA PRO A 115 26.19 15.38 7.49
C PRO A 115 26.17 14.43 6.30
N SER A 116 26.38 14.98 5.09
CA SER A 116 26.61 14.13 3.91
C SER A 116 27.88 13.30 4.08
N LEU A 117 27.80 12.01 3.72
CA LEU A 117 28.99 11.17 3.51
C LEU A 117 29.49 11.25 2.06
N PHE A 118 28.78 11.96 1.18
CA PHE A 118 28.94 11.90 -0.28
C PHE A 118 29.29 13.27 -0.91
N VAL A 119 29.63 14.25 -0.08
CA VAL A 119 30.00 15.62 -0.48
C VAL A 119 31.22 16.02 0.34
N GLU A 120 32.19 16.68 -0.29
CA GLU A 120 33.40 17.17 0.37
C GLU A 120 33.06 18.22 1.46
N PRO A 121 33.59 18.12 2.69
CA PRO A 121 33.31 19.08 3.76
C PRO A 121 33.77 20.51 3.45
N SER A 122 32.84 21.36 3.01
CA SER A 122 33.09 22.76 2.61
C SER A 122 33.19 23.77 3.78
N GLY A 123 33.60 23.31 4.97
CA GLY A 123 33.69 24.11 6.18
C GLY A 123 35.07 24.05 6.85
N GLU A 124 35.39 25.04 7.68
CA GLU A 124 36.66 25.09 8.41
C GLU A 124 36.81 23.90 9.40
N PRO A 125 38.01 23.33 9.56
CA PRO A 125 38.25 22.23 10.49
C PRO A 125 37.87 22.59 11.94
N GLY A 126 36.83 21.94 12.46
CA GLY A 126 36.30 22.17 13.81
C GLY A 126 34.97 22.94 13.89
N ALA A 127 34.42 23.40 12.76
CA ALA A 127 33.07 23.95 12.72
C ALA A 127 32.03 22.86 13.04
N VAL A 128 31.28 23.02 14.15
CA VAL A 128 30.19 22.10 14.50
C VAL A 128 29.08 22.20 13.44
N PRO A 129 28.64 21.10 12.81
CA PRO A 129 27.63 21.14 11.76
C PRO A 129 26.32 21.69 12.32
N THR A 130 25.88 22.83 11.78
CA THR A 130 24.59 23.44 12.13
C THR A 130 23.46 22.66 11.48
N LYS A 131 22.22 22.83 11.97
CA LYS A 131 21.06 22.07 11.47
C LYS A 131 20.82 22.20 9.97
N ASP A 132 21.24 23.31 9.37
CA ASP A 132 21.10 23.60 7.94
C ASP A 132 22.20 22.95 7.07
N THR A 133 23.17 22.26 7.69
CA THR A 133 24.24 21.49 7.02
C THR A 133 23.97 19.97 6.96
N TYR A 134 22.84 19.50 7.52
CA TYR A 134 22.46 18.09 7.44
C TYR A 134 21.66 17.81 6.16
N SER A 135 22.30 17.14 5.20
CA SER A 135 21.68 16.69 3.96
C SER A 135 21.47 15.18 3.87
N LEU A 136 22.04 14.38 4.79
CA LEU A 136 21.76 12.96 4.93
C LEU A 136 20.60 12.73 5.91
N PHE A 137 19.58 11.99 5.48
CA PHE A 137 18.40 11.66 6.28
C PHE A 137 18.26 10.14 6.38
N ILE A 138 18.18 9.61 7.60
CA ILE A 138 18.09 8.16 7.88
C ILE A 138 16.70 7.89 8.48
N ASP A 139 15.90 7.02 7.86
CA ASP A 139 14.58 6.63 8.35
C ASP A 139 14.68 5.90 9.69
N LYS A 140 13.83 6.27 10.65
CA LYS A 140 13.85 5.73 12.02
C LYS A 140 13.33 4.30 12.15
N THR A 141 12.60 3.80 11.16
CA THR A 141 11.89 2.52 11.19
C THR A 141 12.58 1.47 10.31
N THR A 142 13.18 1.88 9.19
CA THR A 142 13.86 0.97 8.25
C THR A 142 15.38 1.12 8.21
N GLY A 143 15.92 2.24 8.74
CA GLY A 143 17.35 2.57 8.62
C GLY A 143 17.80 2.92 7.20
N GLN A 144 16.91 2.89 6.21
CA GLN A 144 17.20 3.39 4.85
C GLN A 144 17.58 4.87 4.91
N PHE A 145 18.48 5.30 4.03
CA PHE A 145 18.92 6.69 3.98
C PHE A 145 18.66 7.34 2.62
N LEU A 146 18.61 8.67 2.62
CA LEU A 146 18.62 9.52 1.44
C LEU A 146 19.48 10.75 1.70
N CYS A 147 20.49 10.98 0.85
CA CYS A 147 21.25 12.22 0.78
C CYS A 147 20.59 13.17 -0.23
N LYS A 148 20.14 14.35 0.22
CA LYS A 148 19.48 15.33 -0.66
C LYS A 148 20.42 15.99 -1.68
N ASP A 149 21.72 16.08 -1.35
CA ASP A 149 22.69 16.77 -2.20
C ASP A 149 23.11 15.91 -3.40
N THR A 150 23.30 14.60 -3.18
CA THR A 150 23.73 13.66 -4.24
C THR A 150 22.59 12.81 -4.81
N LEU A 151 21.41 12.82 -4.18
CA LEU A 151 20.34 11.84 -4.38
C LEU A 151 20.78 10.38 -4.15
N ALA A 152 21.86 10.16 -3.40
CA ALA A 152 22.29 8.83 -2.98
C ALA A 152 21.30 8.28 -1.93
N GLU A 153 20.67 7.15 -2.24
CA GLU A 153 19.82 6.39 -1.32
C GLU A 153 20.31 4.94 -1.20
N GLY A 154 19.91 4.25 -0.14
CA GLY A 154 20.34 2.88 0.13
C GLY A 154 19.73 2.31 1.41
N SER A 155 20.04 1.04 1.68
CA SER A 155 19.63 0.34 2.90
C SER A 155 20.44 0.79 4.13
N TRP A 156 20.06 0.29 5.29
CA TRP A 156 20.87 0.44 6.50
C TRP A 156 22.25 -0.24 6.34
N GLU A 157 22.30 -1.41 5.71
CA GLU A 157 23.55 -2.18 5.55
C GLU A 157 24.54 -1.45 4.62
N ASP A 158 24.05 -0.83 3.54
CA ASP A 158 24.87 0.01 2.65
C ASP A 158 25.48 1.21 3.39
N LEU A 159 24.74 1.81 4.33
CA LEU A 159 25.23 2.91 5.17
C LEU A 159 26.28 2.43 6.18
N GLN A 160 26.11 1.24 6.75
CA GLN A 160 27.12 0.63 7.62
C GLN A 160 28.40 0.35 6.82
N ASP A 161 28.29 -0.21 5.62
CA ASP A 161 29.46 -0.51 4.77
C ASP A 161 30.18 0.77 4.29
N CYS A 162 29.45 1.83 3.96
CA CYS A 162 30.04 3.15 3.67
C CYS A 162 30.85 3.69 4.86
N LEU A 163 30.27 3.70 6.07
CA LEU A 163 30.94 4.17 7.28
C LEU A 163 32.14 3.28 7.66
N GLU A 164 32.09 1.98 7.36
CA GLU A 164 33.23 1.07 7.51
C GLU A 164 34.36 1.38 6.51
N VAL A 165 34.04 1.66 5.23
CA VAL A 165 35.04 2.00 4.21
C VAL A 165 35.72 3.33 4.53
N MET A 166 34.95 4.37 4.88
CA MET A 166 35.50 5.67 5.29
C MET A 166 36.49 5.55 6.45
N GLN A 167 36.16 4.75 7.48
CA GLN A 167 37.05 4.51 8.61
C GLN A 167 38.29 3.67 8.26
N LYS A 168 38.17 2.70 7.34
CA LYS A 168 39.30 1.84 6.92
C LYS A 168 40.27 2.55 5.97
N GLU A 169 39.78 3.44 5.13
CA GLU A 169 40.56 4.16 4.11
C GLU A 169 40.95 5.59 4.53
N GLY A 170 40.43 6.08 5.67
CA GLY A 170 40.72 7.42 6.19
C GLY A 170 40.09 8.56 5.38
N GLN A 171 39.01 8.27 4.65
CA GLN A 171 38.37 9.20 3.72
C GLN A 171 37.30 10.05 4.40
N ALA A 172 37.34 11.37 4.16
CA ALA A 172 36.37 12.33 4.70
C ALA A 172 35.03 12.32 3.95
N PHE A 173 34.99 11.81 2.72
CA PHE A 173 33.78 11.61 1.91
C PHE A 173 33.98 10.44 0.95
N LEU A 174 32.88 9.85 0.47
CA LEU A 174 32.85 8.86 -0.61
C LEU A 174 32.28 9.48 -1.88
N SER A 175 32.62 8.91 -3.05
CA SER A 175 31.83 9.16 -4.26
C SER A 175 30.46 8.49 -4.11
N SER A 176 29.38 9.15 -4.53
CA SER A 176 28.03 8.57 -4.52
C SER A 176 27.93 7.27 -5.32
N HIS A 177 28.83 7.05 -6.28
CA HIS A 177 28.93 5.81 -7.05
C HIS A 177 29.47 4.61 -6.25
N VAL A 178 30.03 4.80 -5.04
CA VAL A 178 30.52 3.70 -4.17
C VAL A 178 29.37 2.83 -3.67
N LEU A 179 28.15 3.37 -3.58
CA LEU A 179 26.94 2.64 -3.23
C LEU A 179 26.44 1.68 -4.32
N LEU A 180 26.98 1.75 -5.53
CA LEU A 180 26.63 0.85 -6.63
C LEU A 180 27.35 -0.50 -6.47
N GLY A 181 27.15 -1.16 -5.31
CA GLY A 181 27.66 -2.51 -5.01
C GLY A 181 27.10 -3.56 -5.97
N TYR A 182 25.92 -3.29 -6.52
CA TYR A 182 25.46 -3.78 -7.80
C TYR A 182 25.36 -2.59 -8.74
N GLY A 183 26.00 -2.65 -9.90
CA GLY A 183 25.64 -1.75 -10.99
C GLY A 183 24.30 -2.19 -11.57
N GLU A 184 23.41 -1.22 -11.84
CA GLU A 184 22.20 -1.44 -12.66
C GLU A 184 22.59 -2.30 -13.87
N THR A 185 21.87 -3.39 -14.16
CA THR A 185 22.26 -4.25 -15.30
C THR A 185 22.17 -3.47 -16.60
N PRO A 186 22.87 -3.87 -17.69
CA PRO A 186 22.77 -3.18 -18.97
C PRO A 186 21.32 -3.00 -19.45
N GLU A 187 20.46 -3.97 -19.15
CA GLU A 187 19.02 -3.96 -19.42
C GLU A 187 18.27 -2.92 -18.56
N GLU A 188 18.56 -2.84 -17.25
CA GLU A 188 17.99 -1.84 -16.33
C GLU A 188 18.43 -0.42 -16.69
N GLN A 189 19.71 -0.23 -17.07
CA GLN A 189 20.22 1.05 -17.56
C GLN A 189 19.56 1.46 -18.88
N GLU A 190 19.37 0.52 -19.81
CA GLU A 190 18.67 0.77 -21.07
C GLU A 190 17.17 1.04 -20.86
N GLU A 191 16.53 0.37 -19.90
CA GLU A 191 15.15 0.67 -19.49
C GLU A 191 15.03 2.09 -18.94
N ARG A 192 15.84 2.43 -17.94
CA ARG A 192 15.90 3.79 -17.36
C ARG A 192 16.19 4.86 -18.41
N ALA A 193 17.04 4.57 -19.40
CA ALA A 193 17.35 5.48 -20.49
C ALA A 193 16.15 5.66 -21.46
N ARG A 194 15.45 4.56 -21.82
CA ARG A 194 14.20 4.59 -22.61
C ARG A 194 13.09 5.36 -21.89
N GLU A 195 12.92 5.09 -20.60
CA GLU A 195 11.99 5.78 -19.70
C GLU A 195 12.24 7.30 -19.65
N LEU A 196 13.48 7.73 -19.40
CA LEU A 196 13.83 9.15 -19.39
C LEU A 196 13.69 9.80 -20.77
N ALA A 197 14.01 9.09 -21.86
CA ALA A 197 13.76 9.56 -23.21
C ALA A 197 12.26 9.78 -23.47
N GLU A 198 11.38 8.94 -22.91
CA GLU A 198 9.93 9.12 -23.00
C GLU A 198 9.41 10.29 -22.16
N VAL A 199 9.96 10.53 -20.96
CA VAL A 199 9.70 11.77 -20.19
C VAL A 199 10.02 13.00 -21.03
N HIS A 200 11.18 13.03 -21.67
CA HIS A 200 11.58 14.11 -22.57
C HIS A 200 10.68 14.19 -23.82
N ARG A 201 10.21 13.06 -24.37
CA ARG A 201 9.26 13.00 -25.48
C ARG A 201 7.93 13.66 -25.14
N PHE A 202 7.30 13.29 -24.01
CA PHE A 202 6.04 13.91 -23.57
C PHE A 202 6.23 15.38 -23.19
N TRP A 203 7.32 15.74 -22.51
CA TRP A 203 7.60 17.12 -22.14
C TRP A 203 7.78 18.04 -23.35
N SER A 204 8.61 17.63 -24.32
CA SER A 204 8.89 18.43 -25.53
C SER A 204 7.70 18.54 -26.49
N SER A 205 6.86 17.51 -26.58
CA SER A 205 5.65 17.52 -27.42
C SER A 205 4.40 18.14 -26.75
N SER A 206 4.50 18.56 -25.49
CA SER A 206 3.43 19.27 -24.78
C SER A 206 3.63 20.79 -24.84
N VAL A 207 2.53 21.55 -24.99
CA VAL A 207 2.57 23.02 -25.07
C VAL A 207 2.40 23.62 -23.65
N PRO A 208 3.20 24.61 -23.21
CA PRO A 208 2.98 25.31 -21.94
C PRO A 208 1.56 25.87 -21.85
N PHE A 209 0.89 25.72 -20.71
CA PHE A 209 -0.53 26.10 -20.61
C PHE A 209 -0.76 27.59 -20.92
N SER A 210 0.22 28.45 -20.61
CA SER A 210 0.18 29.89 -20.91
C SER A 210 0.37 30.26 -22.40
N GLU A 211 0.58 29.28 -23.27
CA GLU A 211 0.79 29.45 -24.72
C GLU A 211 -0.35 28.83 -25.56
N LEU A 212 -1.39 28.29 -24.91
CA LEU A 212 -2.63 27.87 -25.56
C LEU A 212 -3.46 29.10 -25.98
N ALA A 213 -4.20 29.00 -27.07
CA ALA A 213 -5.18 30.02 -27.46
C ALA A 213 -6.31 30.10 -26.40
N ASP A 214 -6.86 31.29 -26.15
CA ASP A 214 -7.81 31.49 -25.03
C ASP A 214 -9.02 30.56 -25.09
N GLU A 215 -9.59 30.30 -26.27
CA GLU A 215 -10.71 29.36 -26.44
C GLU A 215 -10.33 27.92 -26.03
N GLU A 216 -9.15 27.45 -26.46
CA GLU A 216 -8.62 26.14 -26.09
C GLU A 216 -8.31 26.08 -24.58
N ALA A 217 -7.73 27.14 -24.03
CA ALA A 217 -7.43 27.25 -22.60
C ALA A 217 -8.70 27.21 -21.74
N GLN A 218 -9.77 27.92 -22.13
CA GLN A 218 -11.05 27.90 -21.39
C GLN A 218 -11.79 26.56 -21.53
N LEU A 219 -11.74 25.93 -22.71
CA LEU A 219 -12.28 24.58 -22.92
C LEU A 219 -11.57 23.56 -22.03
N VAL A 220 -10.23 23.55 -22.02
CA VAL A 220 -9.43 22.64 -21.18
C VAL A 220 -9.66 22.92 -19.69
N LYS A 221 -9.75 24.20 -19.27
CA LYS A 221 -10.10 24.52 -17.87
C LYS A 221 -11.48 24.02 -17.46
N SER A 222 -12.45 24.06 -18.37
CA SER A 222 -13.80 23.56 -18.12
C SER A 222 -13.80 22.03 -18.02
N MET A 223 -13.12 21.35 -18.94
CA MET A 223 -12.96 19.89 -19.00
C MET A 223 -12.28 19.31 -17.75
N PHE A 224 -11.32 20.02 -17.15
CA PHE A 224 -10.67 19.64 -15.88
C PHE A 224 -11.25 20.34 -14.64
N GLN A 225 -12.37 21.06 -14.76
CA GLN A 225 -13.07 21.74 -13.67
C GLN A 225 -12.22 22.80 -12.89
N ILE A 226 -11.18 23.34 -13.53
CA ILE A 226 -10.21 24.30 -12.98
C ILE A 226 -10.41 25.73 -13.48
N THR A 227 -11.63 26.13 -13.81
CA THR A 227 -11.98 27.47 -14.33
C THR A 227 -11.54 28.62 -13.42
N LYS A 228 -11.50 28.41 -12.09
CA LYS A 228 -10.99 29.38 -11.11
C LYS A 228 -9.46 29.42 -10.98
N ILE A 229 -8.71 28.50 -11.58
CA ILE A 229 -7.24 28.50 -11.52
C ILE A 229 -6.70 29.45 -12.59
N THR A 230 -5.81 30.36 -12.19
CA THR A 230 -5.23 31.37 -13.07
C THR A 230 -4.11 30.81 -13.94
N ASN A 231 -3.88 31.42 -15.11
CA ASN A 231 -2.76 31.06 -15.98
C ASN A 231 -1.40 31.35 -15.29
N ALA A 232 -1.35 32.30 -14.35
CA ALA A 232 -0.18 32.56 -13.54
C ALA A 232 0.18 31.39 -12.62
N THR A 233 -0.80 30.77 -11.96
CA THR A 233 -0.61 29.55 -11.16
C THR A 233 -0.15 28.38 -12.03
N LEU A 234 -0.82 28.14 -13.16
CA LEU A 234 -0.45 27.06 -14.10
C LEU A 234 0.98 27.24 -14.64
N LYS A 235 1.39 28.49 -14.94
CA LYS A 235 2.75 28.83 -15.34
C LYS A 235 3.77 28.67 -14.21
N LYS A 236 3.45 29.09 -12.97
CA LYS A 236 4.29 28.90 -11.77
C LYS A 236 4.65 27.43 -11.55
N PHE A 237 3.68 26.54 -11.74
CA PHE A 237 3.85 25.09 -11.58
C PHE A 237 4.31 24.36 -12.85
N GLY A 238 4.64 25.08 -13.93
CA GLY A 238 5.15 24.50 -15.17
C GLY A 238 4.17 23.55 -15.87
N VAL A 239 2.86 23.72 -15.65
CA VAL A 239 1.82 22.84 -16.22
C VAL A 239 1.76 23.02 -17.74
N ARG A 240 1.76 21.90 -18.47
CA ARG A 240 1.67 21.86 -19.94
C ARG A 240 0.42 21.07 -20.37
N PHE A 241 0.07 21.15 -21.64
CA PHE A 241 -1.03 20.42 -22.25
C PHE A 241 -0.53 19.58 -23.42
N PHE A 242 -0.79 18.28 -23.38
CA PHE A 242 -0.41 17.33 -24.42
C PHE A 242 -1.62 17.01 -25.29
N LYS A 243 -1.68 17.65 -26.47
CA LYS A 243 -2.85 17.68 -27.35
C LYS A 243 -3.33 16.29 -27.83
N PRO A 244 -2.47 15.31 -28.19
CA PRO A 244 -2.93 14.03 -28.77
C PRO A 244 -3.90 13.23 -27.89
N THR A 245 -3.70 13.23 -26.58
CA THR A 245 -4.58 12.55 -25.60
C THR A 245 -5.39 13.53 -24.74
N ARG A 246 -5.36 14.83 -25.08
CA ARG A 246 -6.01 15.93 -24.35
C ARG A 246 -5.65 15.98 -22.85
N SER A 247 -4.40 15.67 -22.51
CA SER A 247 -3.95 15.53 -21.11
C SER A 247 -3.31 16.80 -20.56
N LEU A 248 -3.58 17.14 -19.30
CA LEU A 248 -2.70 18.02 -18.52
C LEU A 248 -1.42 17.27 -18.15
N VAL A 249 -0.28 17.94 -18.22
CA VAL A 249 1.04 17.39 -17.92
C VAL A 249 1.65 18.14 -16.74
N PHE A 250 1.89 17.41 -15.65
CA PHE A 250 2.49 17.92 -14.42
C PHE A 250 3.97 17.48 -14.34
N PRO A 251 4.95 18.39 -14.30
CA PRO A 251 6.36 18.04 -14.19
C PRO A 251 6.80 17.65 -12.79
N TRP A 252 7.67 16.64 -12.70
CA TRP A 252 8.32 16.20 -11.46
C TRP A 252 9.81 16.49 -11.57
N PHE A 253 10.25 17.59 -10.96
CA PHE A 253 11.65 18.04 -10.94
C PHE A 253 12.36 17.57 -9.66
N GLY A 254 13.59 17.06 -9.76
CA GLY A 254 14.33 16.51 -8.61
C GLY A 254 15.83 16.81 -8.61
N GLY A 255 16.42 16.69 -7.42
CA GLY A 255 17.84 17.00 -7.14
C GLY A 255 18.13 18.50 -7.02
N PRO A 256 19.36 18.87 -6.59
CA PRO A 256 19.74 20.28 -6.41
C PRO A 256 19.60 21.13 -7.68
N SER A 257 19.78 20.52 -8.85
CA SER A 257 19.64 21.16 -10.16
C SER A 257 18.19 21.35 -10.62
N SER A 258 17.20 20.83 -9.88
CA SER A 258 15.78 20.81 -10.28
C SER A 258 15.56 20.25 -11.69
N ALA A 259 16.34 19.22 -12.06
CA ALA A 259 16.22 18.56 -13.36
C ALA A 259 14.87 17.83 -13.48
N LEU A 260 14.26 17.83 -14.66
CA LEU A 260 13.06 17.03 -14.91
C LEU A 260 13.41 15.55 -14.77
N LYS A 261 12.67 14.83 -13.91
CA LYS A 261 12.83 13.39 -13.68
C LYS A 261 11.64 12.59 -14.19
N GLY A 262 10.42 13.13 -14.10
CA GLY A 262 9.21 12.49 -14.60
C GLY A 262 8.12 13.47 -14.95
N VAL A 263 7.04 12.95 -15.55
CA VAL A 263 5.80 13.68 -15.83
C VAL A 263 4.60 12.83 -15.44
N LYS A 264 3.57 13.46 -14.91
CA LYS A 264 2.26 12.83 -14.70
C LYS A 264 1.26 13.43 -15.68
N LEU A 265 0.60 12.59 -16.45
CA LEU A 265 -0.45 12.96 -17.38
C LEU A 265 -1.82 12.69 -16.74
N LEU A 266 -2.67 13.71 -16.68
CA LEU A 266 -4.09 13.57 -16.35
C LEU A 266 -4.89 13.77 -17.64
N SER A 267 -5.38 12.67 -18.20
CA SER A 267 -6.18 12.67 -19.43
C SER A 267 -7.66 12.82 -19.09
N ALA A 268 -8.42 13.51 -19.93
CA ALA A 268 -9.88 13.60 -19.82
C ALA A 268 -10.54 13.04 -21.08
N GLN A 269 -11.45 12.10 -20.90
CA GLN A 269 -12.22 11.48 -21.97
C GLN A 269 -13.72 11.63 -21.66
N THR A 270 -14.56 11.77 -22.67
CA THR A 270 -16.02 11.64 -22.48
C THR A 270 -16.33 10.17 -22.25
N SER A 271 -17.11 9.84 -21.22
CA SER A 271 -17.42 8.44 -20.91
C SER A 271 -18.19 7.79 -22.07
N ALA A 272 -17.84 6.56 -22.40
CA ALA A 272 -18.56 5.76 -23.40
C ALA A 272 -19.97 5.34 -22.94
N THR A 273 -20.28 5.49 -21.64
CA THR A 273 -21.56 5.08 -21.04
C THR A 273 -22.52 6.24 -20.74
N ASP A 274 -21.98 7.44 -20.48
CA ASP A 274 -22.73 8.68 -20.31
C ASP A 274 -22.04 9.81 -21.09
N PRO A 275 -22.63 10.29 -22.21
CA PRO A 275 -22.09 11.39 -23.02
C PRO A 275 -21.93 12.72 -22.28
N GLY A 276 -22.53 12.90 -21.10
CA GLY A 276 -22.34 14.07 -20.23
C GLY A 276 -21.20 13.93 -19.22
N ALA A 277 -20.72 12.71 -18.96
CA ALA A 277 -19.69 12.45 -17.96
C ALA A 277 -18.27 12.56 -18.52
N VAL A 278 -17.35 13.11 -17.72
CA VAL A 278 -15.91 13.14 -18.02
C VAL A 278 -15.22 12.11 -17.13
N GLU A 279 -14.58 11.13 -17.76
CA GLU A 279 -13.72 10.14 -17.14
C GLU A 279 -12.27 10.61 -17.17
N TYR A 280 -11.57 10.48 -16.05
CA TYR A 280 -10.18 10.94 -15.91
C TYR A 280 -9.23 9.75 -15.77
N THR A 281 -8.21 9.69 -16.63
CA THR A 281 -7.19 8.64 -16.60
C THR A 281 -5.84 9.24 -16.22
N GLU A 282 -5.25 8.78 -15.13
CA GLU A 282 -3.90 9.17 -14.72
C GLU A 282 -2.84 8.22 -15.33
N THR A 283 -1.72 8.77 -15.76
CA THR A 283 -0.57 8.00 -16.25
C THR A 283 0.71 8.69 -15.80
N THR A 284 1.50 8.03 -14.96
CA THR A 284 2.83 8.51 -14.56
C THR A 284 3.87 7.93 -15.50
N VAL A 285 4.77 8.77 -15.97
CA VAL A 285 5.94 8.37 -16.75
C VAL A 285 7.18 8.93 -16.03
N PRO A 286 8.16 8.09 -15.67
CA PRO A 286 8.22 6.63 -15.90
C PRO A 286 7.40 5.77 -14.93
N ARG A 287 7.58 4.43 -14.95
CA ARG A 287 6.79 3.48 -14.12
C ARG A 287 6.87 3.85 -12.64
N SER A 288 5.75 3.71 -11.93
CA SER A 288 5.59 4.30 -10.59
C SER A 288 6.39 3.63 -9.47
N SER A 289 7.03 2.50 -9.73
CA SER A 289 7.96 1.81 -8.83
C SER A 289 9.21 2.65 -8.54
N SER A 290 9.78 3.28 -9.57
CA SER A 290 11.09 3.95 -9.53
C SER A 290 11.07 5.42 -9.07
N TYR A 291 9.92 5.94 -8.61
CA TYR A 291 9.67 7.39 -8.52
C TYR A 291 9.32 7.89 -7.11
N HIS A 292 10.25 8.66 -6.54
CA HIS A 292 10.24 9.11 -5.13
C HIS A 292 10.48 10.63 -5.03
N ASN A 293 9.45 11.43 -5.32
CA ASN A 293 9.50 12.89 -5.20
C ASN A 293 8.10 13.43 -4.83
N LEU A 294 7.89 14.76 -4.89
CA LEU A 294 6.64 15.44 -4.55
C LEU A 294 6.36 16.58 -5.55
N PHE A 295 5.21 16.57 -6.21
CA PHE A 295 4.82 17.67 -7.11
C PHE A 295 4.72 19.00 -6.32
N GLY A 296 5.30 20.07 -6.86
CA GLY A 296 5.36 21.39 -6.23
C GLY A 296 6.56 21.63 -5.31
N LEU A 297 7.32 20.60 -4.91
CA LEU A 297 8.45 20.72 -3.97
C LEU A 297 9.53 21.77 -4.36
N PRO A 298 9.93 21.96 -5.64
CA PRO A 298 10.92 22.98 -6.02
C PRO A 298 10.42 24.44 -5.84
N LEU A 299 9.12 24.63 -5.61
CA LEU A 299 8.50 25.94 -5.38
C LEU A 299 8.35 26.28 -3.90
N VAL A 300 8.83 25.39 -3.01
CA VAL A 300 8.84 25.57 -1.56
C VAL A 300 10.20 26.10 -1.13
N GLY A 301 10.22 27.19 -0.38
CA GLY A 301 11.44 27.88 0.04
C GLY A 301 11.98 27.36 1.37
N ARG A 302 13.28 27.58 1.62
CA ARG A 302 13.92 27.31 2.92
C ARG A 302 13.25 27.96 4.15
N PRO A 303 12.61 29.15 4.11
CA PRO A 303 11.93 29.69 5.29
C PRO A 303 10.54 29.08 5.56
N ASP A 304 10.02 28.22 4.68
CA ASP A 304 8.65 27.69 4.78
C ASP A 304 8.52 26.68 5.92
N ALA A 305 8.09 27.17 7.10
CA ALA A 305 7.94 26.36 8.30
C ALA A 305 6.70 25.45 8.28
N GLU A 306 5.76 25.65 7.36
CA GLU A 306 4.54 24.84 7.22
C GLU A 306 4.20 24.53 5.76
N VAL A 307 3.62 23.35 5.53
CA VAL A 307 3.21 22.88 4.19
C VAL A 307 1.83 22.23 4.25
N VAL A 308 1.08 22.31 3.15
CA VAL A 308 -0.14 21.53 2.93
C VAL A 308 0.14 20.34 2.01
N LEU A 309 -0.15 19.13 2.47
CA LEU A 309 0.00 17.87 1.72
C LEU A 309 -1.35 17.48 1.13
N THR A 310 -1.42 17.28 -0.20
CA THR A 310 -2.65 16.93 -0.93
C THR A 310 -2.54 15.59 -1.66
N GLY A 311 -3.70 15.02 -2.00
CA GLY A 311 -3.80 13.77 -2.77
C GLY A 311 -3.75 13.93 -4.29
N SER A 312 -3.75 15.15 -4.83
CA SER A 312 -3.59 15.41 -6.27
C SER A 312 -2.88 16.73 -6.57
N GLU A 313 -2.37 16.82 -7.79
CA GLU A 313 -1.67 17.97 -8.35
C GLU A 313 -2.62 19.16 -8.55
N LEU A 314 -3.87 18.92 -8.97
CA LEU A 314 -4.90 19.96 -9.09
C LEU A 314 -5.22 20.61 -7.73
N ASP A 315 -5.23 19.81 -6.66
CA ASP A 315 -5.46 20.30 -5.32
C ASP A 315 -4.26 21.15 -4.82
N VAL A 316 -3.02 20.87 -5.22
CA VAL A 316 -1.85 21.75 -4.95
C VAL A 316 -2.01 23.12 -5.59
N LEU A 317 -2.37 23.15 -6.89
CA LEU A 317 -2.61 24.41 -7.61
C LEU A 317 -3.67 25.26 -6.89
N ALA A 318 -4.73 24.61 -6.41
CA ALA A 318 -5.80 25.27 -5.68
C ALA A 318 -5.35 25.82 -4.32
N VAL A 319 -4.60 25.05 -3.51
CA VAL A 319 -4.07 25.55 -2.22
C VAL A 319 -3.08 26.69 -2.43
N SER A 320 -2.11 26.54 -3.35
CA SER A 320 -1.07 27.55 -3.54
C SER A 320 -1.65 28.89 -4.05
N GLN A 321 -2.75 28.85 -4.83
CA GLN A 321 -3.47 30.05 -5.24
C GLN A 321 -4.43 30.59 -4.18
N GLY A 322 -5.26 29.73 -3.58
CA GLY A 322 -6.40 30.13 -2.74
C GLY A 322 -6.10 30.28 -1.25
N ALA A 323 -5.00 29.70 -0.77
CA ALA A 323 -4.49 29.92 0.60
C ALA A 323 -3.17 30.70 0.62
N GLY A 324 -2.45 30.79 -0.50
CA GLY A 324 -1.12 31.41 -0.57
C GLY A 324 0.00 30.60 0.11
N LEU A 325 -0.31 29.38 0.55
CA LEU A 325 0.60 28.53 1.32
C LEU A 325 1.47 27.62 0.42
N PRO A 326 2.64 27.17 0.91
CA PRO A 326 3.37 26.07 0.33
C PRO A 326 2.51 24.79 0.32
N ALA A 327 2.47 24.10 -0.81
CA ALA A 327 1.66 22.90 -0.98
C ALA A 327 2.35 21.89 -1.91
N VAL A 328 2.19 20.60 -1.63
CA VAL A 328 2.79 19.49 -2.40
C VAL A 328 1.86 18.28 -2.52
N ALA A 329 1.95 17.54 -3.63
CA ALA A 329 1.11 16.35 -3.89
C ALA A 329 1.87 15.04 -3.70
N LEU A 330 1.14 14.00 -3.26
CA LEU A 330 1.63 12.62 -3.22
C LEU A 330 1.50 11.93 -4.59
N PRO A 331 2.53 11.20 -5.08
CA PRO A 331 2.53 10.62 -6.44
C PRO A 331 1.45 9.57 -6.69
N ARG A 332 1.18 8.69 -5.71
CA ARG A 332 0.07 7.71 -5.75
C ARG A 332 -1.10 8.17 -4.85
N GLY A 333 -1.27 9.49 -4.72
CA GLY A 333 -2.37 10.13 -4.00
C GLY A 333 -2.60 9.60 -2.59
N ASN A 334 -3.81 9.08 -2.35
CA ASN A 334 -4.26 8.67 -1.02
C ASN A 334 -3.94 7.20 -0.70
N SER A 335 -3.37 6.45 -1.65
CA SER A 335 -3.16 5.00 -1.52
C SER A 335 -1.82 4.62 -0.88
N ARG A 336 -0.79 5.49 -0.92
CA ARG A 336 0.53 5.21 -0.34
C ARG A 336 1.32 6.49 0.00
N LEU A 337 2.02 6.49 1.14
CA LEU A 337 3.08 7.43 1.50
C LEU A 337 4.40 6.66 1.65
N PRO A 338 5.23 6.57 0.58
CA PRO A 338 6.54 5.92 0.64
C PRO A 338 7.47 6.59 1.67
N PRO A 339 8.20 5.83 2.51
CA PRO A 339 9.16 6.38 3.47
C PRO A 339 10.27 7.26 2.85
N SER A 340 10.67 6.97 1.61
CA SER A 340 11.56 7.80 0.79
C SER A 340 11.10 9.25 0.58
N LEU A 341 9.81 9.56 0.78
CA LEU A 341 9.30 10.94 0.74
C LEU A 341 9.41 11.68 2.08
N LEU A 342 9.60 10.96 3.20
CA LEU A 342 9.67 11.55 4.54
C LEU A 342 10.83 12.56 4.69
N PRO A 343 12.06 12.32 4.17
CA PRO A 343 13.14 13.31 4.17
C PRO A 343 12.75 14.66 3.55
N TYR A 344 11.98 14.68 2.46
CA TYR A 344 11.54 15.94 1.82
C TYR A 344 10.51 16.69 2.67
N LEU A 345 9.68 15.96 3.41
CA LEU A 345 8.70 16.53 4.34
C LEU A 345 9.29 16.87 5.71
N GLU A 346 10.48 16.37 6.04
CA GLU A 346 11.14 16.51 7.35
C GLU A 346 11.55 17.95 7.71
N GLN A 347 11.71 18.83 6.71
CA GLN A 347 12.04 20.25 6.92
C GLN A 347 10.89 21.06 7.58
N PHE A 348 9.64 20.63 7.41
CA PHE A 348 8.47 21.38 7.87
C PHE A 348 8.19 21.20 9.36
N LYS A 349 8.02 22.30 10.10
CA LYS A 349 7.64 22.29 11.52
C LYS A 349 6.16 21.95 11.72
N ARG A 350 5.32 22.15 10.68
CA ARG A 350 3.90 21.76 10.64
C ARG A 350 3.56 21.17 9.28
N VAL A 351 2.77 20.11 9.27
CA VAL A 351 2.22 19.51 8.03
C VAL A 351 0.70 19.46 8.16
N THR A 352 -0.02 20.10 7.24
CA THR A 352 -1.48 19.99 7.16
C THR A 352 -1.87 19.01 6.06
N LEU A 353 -2.52 17.91 6.41
CA LEU A 353 -2.99 16.93 5.45
C LEU A 353 -4.41 17.31 4.99
N TRP A 354 -4.56 17.62 3.70
CA TRP A 354 -5.84 17.88 3.04
C TRP A 354 -5.93 17.02 1.77
N LEU A 355 -5.98 15.71 2.00
CA LEU A 355 -5.79 14.68 0.98
C LEU A 355 -6.97 14.51 0.00
N GLY A 356 -8.18 14.99 0.34
CA GLY A 356 -9.36 14.82 -0.51
C GLY A 356 -10.65 15.31 0.15
N GLY A 357 -11.78 14.85 -0.38
CA GLY A 357 -13.14 15.23 0.04
C GLY A 357 -14.01 14.06 0.50
N ASP A 358 -13.43 12.88 0.73
CA ASP A 358 -14.11 11.64 1.08
C ASP A 358 -13.52 10.99 2.35
N MET A 359 -14.23 10.01 2.93
CA MET A 359 -13.79 9.35 4.16
C MET A 359 -12.52 8.48 3.96
N ARG A 360 -12.20 8.04 2.74
CA ARG A 360 -10.96 7.29 2.46
C ARG A 360 -9.73 8.22 2.57
N ALA A 361 -9.85 9.46 2.10
CA ALA A 361 -8.85 10.51 2.27
C ALA A 361 -8.66 10.89 3.75
N TRP A 362 -9.74 10.85 4.56
CA TRP A 362 -9.69 11.06 6.01
C TRP A 362 -8.94 9.94 6.74
N GLU A 363 -9.21 8.68 6.41
CA GLU A 363 -8.45 7.52 6.90
C GLU A 363 -6.97 7.60 6.50
N ALA A 364 -6.67 7.86 5.22
CA ALA A 364 -5.31 8.01 4.73
C ALA A 364 -4.57 9.13 5.49
N SER A 365 -5.24 10.26 5.75
CA SER A 365 -4.69 11.37 6.53
C SER A 365 -4.33 10.93 7.96
N ARG A 366 -5.19 10.11 8.60
CA ARG A 366 -4.91 9.53 9.92
C ARG A 366 -3.70 8.58 9.87
N ILE A 367 -3.62 7.69 8.89
CA ILE A 367 -2.52 6.72 8.75
C ILE A 367 -1.19 7.44 8.47
N PHE A 368 -1.14 8.33 7.47
CA PHE A 368 0.07 9.05 7.06
C PHE A 368 0.60 9.98 8.16
N SER A 369 -0.28 10.56 8.99
CA SER A 369 0.13 11.35 10.15
C SER A 369 0.93 10.58 11.21
N ARG A 370 0.81 9.24 11.24
CA ARG A 370 1.64 8.37 12.10
C ARG A 370 3.10 8.39 11.62
N LYS A 371 3.32 8.15 10.32
CA LYS A 371 4.65 8.19 9.65
C LYS A 371 5.33 9.56 9.78
N LEU A 372 4.55 10.63 9.56
CA LEU A 372 5.04 12.02 9.58
C LEU A 372 5.28 12.57 10.99
N GLY A 373 4.88 11.86 12.04
CA GLY A 373 4.94 12.30 13.43
C GLY A 373 3.71 13.11 13.84
N LEU A 374 2.80 12.46 14.56
CA LEU A 374 1.47 12.98 14.95
C LEU A 374 1.49 14.42 15.52
N ARG A 375 2.52 14.76 16.32
CA ARG A 375 2.60 16.05 17.04
C ARG A 375 2.74 17.28 16.12
N ARG A 376 3.23 17.12 14.88
CA ARG A 376 3.31 18.21 13.89
C ARG A 376 2.21 18.17 12.82
N CYS A 377 1.37 17.15 12.86
CA CYS A 377 0.34 16.92 11.84
C CYS A 377 -1.00 17.55 12.24
N SER A 378 -1.63 18.27 11.31
CA SER A 378 -3.02 18.72 11.39
C SER A 378 -3.80 18.15 10.20
N LEU A 379 -5.05 17.75 10.39
CA LEU A 379 -5.86 17.06 9.39
C LEU A 379 -7.06 17.94 9.03
N VAL A 380 -7.24 18.26 7.75
CA VAL A 380 -8.49 18.86 7.26
C VAL A 380 -9.53 17.75 7.16
N ARG A 381 -10.74 18.01 7.67
CA ARG A 381 -11.78 17.01 7.84
C ARG A 381 -12.83 17.15 6.73
N PRO A 382 -13.03 16.13 5.87
CA PRO A 382 -14.01 16.23 4.80
C PRO A 382 -15.43 16.47 5.30
N GLY A 383 -16.17 17.31 4.56
CA GLY A 383 -17.58 17.63 4.77
C GLY A 383 -18.05 18.69 3.78
N GLU A 384 -19.34 19.03 3.79
CA GLU A 384 -19.92 20.03 2.87
C GLU A 384 -19.23 21.40 2.98
N ASP A 385 -18.83 21.79 4.20
CA ASP A 385 -18.07 23.01 4.44
C ASP A 385 -16.60 22.93 4.00
N GLN A 386 -16.02 21.74 4.01
CA GLN A 386 -14.60 21.47 3.74
C GLN A 386 -14.44 20.39 2.65
N PRO A 387 -14.81 20.67 1.38
CA PRO A 387 -14.57 19.76 0.25
C PRO A 387 -13.09 19.70 -0.12
N ARG A 388 -12.73 18.93 -1.16
CA ARG A 388 -11.34 18.88 -1.68
C ARG A 388 -10.87 20.29 -2.13
N PRO A 389 -9.57 20.63 -2.06
CA PRO A 389 -9.06 21.98 -2.33
C PRO A 389 -9.51 22.60 -3.67
N ALA A 390 -9.46 21.87 -4.78
CA ALA A 390 -9.86 22.36 -6.09
C ALA A 390 -11.36 22.72 -6.14
N GLN A 391 -12.20 21.89 -5.52
CA GLN A 391 -13.65 22.15 -5.40
C GLN A 391 -13.94 23.30 -4.42
N ALA A 392 -13.19 23.40 -3.32
CA ALA A 392 -13.28 24.54 -2.40
C ALA A 392 -12.99 25.86 -3.12
N LEU A 393 -11.97 25.89 -3.99
CA LEU A 393 -11.64 27.06 -4.80
C LEU A 393 -12.67 27.33 -5.89
N ALA A 394 -13.20 26.29 -6.55
CA ALA A 394 -14.28 26.41 -7.54
C ALA A 394 -15.53 27.08 -6.94
N LEU A 395 -15.89 26.68 -5.71
CA LEU A 395 -16.99 27.24 -4.91
C LEU A 395 -16.66 28.58 -4.23
N GLY A 396 -15.48 29.15 -4.44
CA GLY A 396 -15.07 30.44 -3.86
C GLY A 396 -14.88 30.43 -2.33
N LYS A 397 -14.70 29.25 -1.70
CA LYS A 397 -14.47 29.15 -0.25
C LYS A 397 -13.07 29.68 0.11
N ASN A 398 -12.91 30.14 1.35
CA ASN A 398 -11.63 30.64 1.84
C ASN A 398 -10.74 29.47 2.30
N LEU A 399 -9.84 28.99 1.43
CA LEU A 399 -8.98 27.83 1.71
C LEU A 399 -8.05 28.07 2.92
N ALA A 400 -7.55 29.30 3.11
CA ALA A 400 -6.74 29.64 4.28
C ALA A 400 -7.50 29.45 5.60
N ARG A 401 -8.80 29.79 5.64
CA ARG A 401 -9.68 29.53 6.81
C ARG A 401 -9.88 28.03 7.06
N VAL A 402 -9.97 27.21 6.00
CA VAL A 402 -10.07 25.75 6.13
C VAL A 402 -8.78 25.15 6.71
N VAL A 403 -7.61 25.50 6.15
CA VAL A 403 -6.31 25.07 6.69
C VAL A 403 -6.11 25.52 8.14
N LYS A 404 -6.50 26.75 8.47
CA LYS A 404 -6.42 27.27 9.85
C LYS A 404 -7.43 26.64 10.82
N GLY A 405 -8.43 25.93 10.30
CA GLY A 405 -9.40 25.13 11.06
C GLY A 405 -9.08 23.63 11.12
N ALA A 406 -7.93 23.19 10.61
CA ALA A 406 -7.53 21.78 10.62
C ALA A 406 -7.35 21.23 12.06
N ILE A 407 -7.74 19.97 12.26
CA ILE A 407 -7.79 19.31 13.57
C ILE A 407 -6.42 18.68 13.87
N PRO A 408 -5.82 18.85 15.07
CA PRO A 408 -4.57 18.18 15.42
C PRO A 408 -4.67 16.65 15.33
N ALA A 409 -3.68 15.99 14.73
CA ALA A 409 -3.66 14.53 14.59
C ALA A 409 -3.43 13.76 15.91
N VAL A 410 -3.00 14.46 16.98
CA VAL A 410 -2.79 13.85 18.30
C VAL A 410 -4.12 13.64 19.01
N HIS A 411 -4.63 12.42 18.95
CA HIS A 411 -5.73 11.96 19.78
C HIS A 411 -5.26 11.79 21.24
N LYS A 412 -6.14 12.10 22.21
CA LYS A 412 -5.88 11.79 23.64
C LYS A 412 -6.29 10.34 23.92
N SER A 413 -5.65 9.68 24.88
CA SER A 413 -6.00 8.29 25.27
C SER A 413 -7.42 8.13 25.84
N ILE A 414 -8.06 9.23 26.20
CA ILE A 414 -9.47 9.31 26.60
C ILE A 414 -10.10 10.47 25.82
N VAL A 415 -11.29 10.26 25.26
CA VAL A 415 -12.10 11.28 24.59
C VAL A 415 -13.55 11.23 25.02
N SER A 416 -14.20 12.38 24.97
CA SER A 416 -15.64 12.53 25.20
C SER A 416 -16.42 12.42 23.89
N PHE A 417 -17.71 12.06 23.96
CA PHE A 417 -18.59 12.11 22.79
C PHE A 417 -18.61 13.50 22.11
N ARG A 418 -18.41 14.59 22.86
CA ARG A 418 -18.28 15.95 22.30
C ARG A 418 -17.12 16.07 21.28
N GLN A 419 -16.06 15.27 21.41
CA GLN A 419 -14.94 15.24 20.48
C GLN A 419 -15.15 14.26 19.32
N LEU A 420 -15.98 13.22 19.53
CA LEU A 420 -16.33 12.22 18.52
C LEU A 420 -17.60 12.58 17.72
N ARG A 421 -18.38 13.58 18.14
CA ARG A 421 -19.69 13.93 17.57
C ARG A 421 -19.64 14.10 16.05
N ASP A 422 -18.64 14.84 15.58
CA ASP A 422 -18.50 15.16 14.16
C ASP A 422 -17.98 13.93 13.38
N ASP A 423 -17.11 13.11 13.99
CA ASP A 423 -16.67 11.82 13.44
C ASP A 423 -17.87 10.89 13.20
N VAL A 424 -18.66 10.65 14.25
CA VAL A 424 -19.88 9.83 14.21
C VAL A 424 -20.88 10.39 13.18
N TYR A 425 -21.09 11.71 13.12
CA TYR A 425 -21.94 12.30 12.09
C TYR A 425 -21.42 12.05 10.67
N GLY A 426 -20.10 12.18 10.45
CA GLY A 426 -19.48 11.92 9.16
C GLY A 426 -19.61 10.47 8.70
N GLU A 427 -19.45 9.51 9.62
CA GLU A 427 -19.63 8.08 9.33
C GLU A 427 -21.10 7.75 9.02
N LEU A 428 -22.04 8.29 9.81
CA LEU A 428 -23.47 8.13 9.57
C LEU A 428 -23.92 8.75 8.23
N ALA A 429 -23.45 9.95 7.90
CA ALA A 429 -23.78 10.64 6.65
C ALA A 429 -23.16 10.00 5.40
N ASN A 430 -22.04 9.27 5.54
CA ASN A 430 -21.30 8.66 4.45
C ASN A 430 -21.28 7.13 4.54
N THR A 431 -22.41 6.51 4.92
CA THR A 431 -22.51 5.06 5.17
C THR A 431 -21.97 4.19 4.02
N GLU A 432 -22.13 4.62 2.76
CA GLU A 432 -21.60 3.90 1.60
C GLU A 432 -20.07 4.00 1.41
N GLN A 433 -19.42 5.03 1.94
CA GLN A 433 -17.95 5.20 1.89
C GLN A 433 -17.25 4.49 3.04
N VAL A 434 -17.93 4.37 4.19
CA VAL A 434 -17.45 3.73 5.43
C VAL A 434 -17.85 2.25 5.49
N ALA A 435 -18.86 1.83 4.72
CA ALA A 435 -18.99 0.44 4.29
C ALA A 435 -17.68 -0.04 3.62
N GLY A 436 -17.33 -1.30 3.85
CA GLY A 436 -16.07 -1.85 3.37
C GLY A 436 -15.98 -1.83 1.85
N VAL A 437 -14.76 -1.96 1.31
CA VAL A 437 -14.52 -2.02 -0.14
C VAL A 437 -15.38 -3.15 -0.73
N LYS A 438 -16.37 -2.78 -1.55
CA LYS A 438 -17.38 -3.70 -2.08
C LYS A 438 -16.72 -4.53 -3.18
N TRP A 439 -16.77 -5.85 -3.09
CA TRP A 439 -16.20 -6.73 -4.12
C TRP A 439 -16.97 -6.59 -5.44
N SER A 440 -16.28 -6.40 -6.55
CA SER A 440 -16.91 -6.22 -7.87
C SER A 440 -17.36 -7.57 -8.45
N ARG A 441 -16.51 -8.60 -8.36
CA ARG A 441 -16.80 -9.98 -8.77
C ARG A 441 -17.74 -10.74 -7.82
N PHE A 442 -18.00 -10.23 -6.60
CA PHE A 442 -18.79 -10.93 -5.57
C PHE A 442 -19.95 -10.13 -4.95
N PRO A 443 -21.05 -9.83 -5.69
CA PRO A 443 -22.20 -9.09 -5.18
C PRO A 443 -22.87 -9.70 -3.94
N GLU A 444 -22.97 -11.03 -3.87
CA GLU A 444 -23.61 -11.72 -2.73
C GLU A 444 -22.75 -11.64 -1.46
N LEU A 445 -21.42 -11.63 -1.59
CA LEU A 445 -20.51 -11.42 -0.46
C LEU A 445 -20.67 -10.00 0.11
N ASN A 446 -20.94 -9.00 -0.74
CA ASN A 446 -21.34 -7.66 -0.28
C ASN A 446 -22.69 -7.66 0.44
N ARG A 447 -23.68 -8.44 -0.04
CA ARG A 447 -25.00 -8.54 0.59
C ARG A 447 -24.89 -9.07 2.03
N ILE A 448 -24.00 -10.03 2.26
CA ILE A 448 -23.74 -10.66 3.56
C ILE A 448 -22.81 -9.76 4.41
N LEU A 449 -21.55 -9.59 4.01
CA LEU A 449 -20.50 -8.98 4.82
C LEU A 449 -20.48 -7.44 4.81
N LYS A 450 -21.22 -6.78 3.90
CA LYS A 450 -21.18 -5.31 3.68
C LYS A 450 -19.81 -4.77 3.24
N GLY A 451 -19.10 -5.55 2.44
CA GLY A 451 -17.78 -5.21 1.87
C GLY A 451 -16.61 -5.41 2.83
N HIS A 452 -15.39 -5.29 2.30
CA HIS A 452 -14.13 -5.51 3.01
C HIS A 452 -13.75 -4.33 3.92
N ARG A 453 -13.93 -4.46 5.24
CA ARG A 453 -13.59 -3.42 6.23
C ARG A 453 -12.20 -3.61 6.83
N LYS A 454 -11.47 -2.51 6.99
CA LYS A 454 -10.17 -2.47 7.67
C LYS A 454 -10.32 -2.75 9.17
N GLY A 455 -9.28 -3.31 9.78
CA GLY A 455 -9.22 -3.55 11.23
C GLY A 455 -9.86 -4.85 11.71
N GLU A 456 -10.53 -5.57 10.80
CA GLU A 456 -11.21 -6.85 11.07
C GLU A 456 -10.30 -8.07 10.85
N LEU A 457 -10.63 -9.15 11.55
CA LEU A 457 -10.12 -10.50 11.32
C LEU A 457 -11.20 -11.38 10.68
N THR A 458 -10.94 -11.87 9.47
CA THR A 458 -11.76 -12.90 8.81
C THR A 458 -11.08 -14.26 8.91
N VAL A 459 -11.75 -15.24 9.51
CA VAL A 459 -11.30 -16.65 9.47
C VAL A 459 -11.99 -17.38 8.32
N PHE A 460 -11.18 -18.03 7.49
CA PHE A 460 -11.64 -18.78 6.33
C PHE A 460 -11.27 -20.26 6.46
N THR A 461 -12.24 -21.16 6.31
CA THR A 461 -12.04 -22.60 6.44
C THR A 461 -12.79 -23.40 5.38
N GLY A 462 -12.56 -24.71 5.31
CA GLY A 462 -13.10 -25.61 4.30
C GLY A 462 -12.17 -26.82 4.06
N PRO A 463 -12.64 -27.91 3.44
CA PRO A 463 -11.85 -29.13 3.27
C PRO A 463 -10.52 -28.94 2.53
N THR A 464 -9.61 -29.92 2.64
CA THR A 464 -8.40 -29.96 1.81
C THR A 464 -8.80 -30.21 0.35
N GLY A 465 -8.23 -29.46 -0.59
CA GLY A 465 -8.56 -29.56 -2.02
C GLY A 465 -9.83 -28.81 -2.46
N SER A 466 -10.64 -28.26 -1.55
CA SER A 466 -11.91 -27.59 -1.88
C SER A 466 -11.78 -26.22 -2.60
N GLY A 467 -10.60 -25.89 -3.13
CA GLY A 467 -10.35 -24.61 -3.82
C GLY A 467 -10.09 -23.39 -2.92
N LYS A 468 -9.83 -23.58 -1.61
CA LYS A 468 -9.66 -22.48 -0.63
C LYS A 468 -8.77 -21.33 -1.11
N THR A 469 -7.51 -21.62 -1.43
CA THR A 469 -6.54 -20.62 -1.88
C THR A 469 -6.97 -19.95 -3.18
N THR A 470 -7.55 -20.69 -4.12
CA THR A 470 -8.07 -20.18 -5.39
C THR A 470 -9.23 -19.20 -5.20
N PHE A 471 -10.11 -19.46 -4.23
CA PHE A 471 -11.20 -18.53 -3.89
C PHE A 471 -10.66 -17.27 -3.23
N ILE A 472 -9.75 -17.38 -2.26
CA ILE A 472 -9.18 -16.19 -1.60
C ILE A 472 -8.26 -15.40 -2.53
N SER A 473 -7.58 -16.05 -3.49
CA SER A 473 -6.79 -15.36 -4.52
C SER A 473 -7.68 -14.54 -5.47
N GLU A 474 -8.87 -15.03 -5.82
CA GLU A 474 -9.90 -14.27 -6.56
C GLU A 474 -10.41 -13.06 -5.74
N VAL A 475 -10.76 -13.30 -4.47
CA VAL A 475 -11.31 -12.28 -3.55
C VAL A 475 -10.29 -11.19 -3.22
N ALA A 476 -9.01 -11.54 -3.09
CA ALA A 476 -7.92 -10.58 -2.90
C ALA A 476 -7.58 -9.83 -4.18
N LEU A 477 -7.57 -10.51 -5.34
CA LEU A 477 -7.31 -9.88 -6.63
C LEU A 477 -8.35 -8.81 -6.98
N ASP A 478 -9.64 -9.06 -6.71
CA ASP A 478 -10.71 -8.08 -6.88
C ASP A 478 -10.50 -6.81 -6.03
N LEU A 479 -9.91 -6.94 -4.84
CA LEU A 479 -9.53 -5.82 -3.98
C LEU A 479 -8.28 -5.09 -4.51
N CYS A 480 -7.26 -5.83 -4.98
CA CYS A 480 -6.09 -5.23 -5.64
C CYS A 480 -6.49 -4.40 -6.87
N MET A 481 -7.39 -4.90 -7.70
CA MET A 481 -7.94 -4.17 -8.87
C MET A 481 -8.69 -2.89 -8.48
N GLN A 482 -9.20 -2.80 -7.25
CA GLN A 482 -9.80 -1.59 -6.68
C GLN A 482 -8.80 -0.70 -5.92
N GLY A 483 -7.50 -0.98 -6.01
CA GLY A 483 -6.44 -0.20 -5.37
C GLY A 483 -6.20 -0.51 -3.89
N VAL A 484 -6.67 -1.65 -3.38
CA VAL A 484 -6.38 -2.09 -2.00
C VAL A 484 -5.01 -2.74 -1.93
N ASN A 485 -4.05 -2.06 -1.31
CA ASN A 485 -2.70 -2.58 -1.10
C ASN A 485 -2.74 -3.88 -0.27
N THR A 486 -2.34 -5.00 -0.85
CA THR A 486 -2.59 -6.35 -0.33
C THR A 486 -1.32 -7.18 -0.23
N LEU A 487 -1.12 -7.87 0.89
CA LEU A 487 0.06 -8.71 1.16
C LEU A 487 -0.32 -10.17 1.36
N TRP A 488 0.34 -11.08 0.64
CA TRP A 488 0.16 -12.52 0.76
C TRP A 488 1.32 -13.19 1.53
N GLY A 489 0.99 -13.74 2.70
CA GLY A 489 1.81 -14.76 3.37
C GLY A 489 1.37 -16.15 2.94
N SER A 490 2.03 -16.69 1.90
CA SER A 490 1.69 -17.99 1.29
C SER A 490 2.66 -19.08 1.73
N PHE A 491 2.40 -19.67 2.89
CA PHE A 491 3.28 -20.64 3.54
C PHE A 491 3.09 -22.06 2.97
N GLU A 492 1.90 -22.39 2.43
CA GLU A 492 1.59 -23.68 1.80
C GLU A 492 2.03 -23.75 0.32
N ILE A 493 1.99 -22.63 -0.41
CA ILE A 493 2.21 -22.57 -1.86
C ILE A 493 3.29 -21.55 -2.22
N ASN A 494 4.32 -21.96 -2.95
CA ASN A 494 5.36 -21.06 -3.47
C ASN A 494 4.76 -19.91 -4.32
N ASN A 495 5.24 -18.69 -4.10
CA ASN A 495 4.76 -17.45 -4.74
C ASN A 495 4.66 -17.52 -6.27
N VAL A 496 5.57 -18.19 -6.99
CA VAL A 496 5.50 -18.32 -8.45
C VAL A 496 4.23 -19.07 -8.89
N ARG A 497 3.81 -20.08 -8.11
CA ARG A 497 2.59 -20.84 -8.37
C ARG A 497 1.33 -20.06 -7.97
N LEU A 498 1.37 -19.29 -6.89
CA LEU A 498 0.28 -18.39 -6.49
C LEU A 498 0.07 -17.26 -7.50
N ALA A 499 1.14 -16.55 -7.87
CA ALA A 499 1.13 -15.50 -8.88
C ALA A 499 0.63 -16.02 -10.24
N LYS A 500 1.01 -17.24 -10.66
CA LYS A 500 0.44 -17.86 -11.86
C LYS A 500 -1.08 -18.03 -11.77
N ILE A 501 -1.61 -18.45 -10.62
CA ILE A 501 -3.07 -18.59 -10.42
C ILE A 501 -3.73 -17.20 -10.50
N MET A 502 -3.20 -16.21 -9.79
CA MET A 502 -3.73 -14.84 -9.81
C MET A 502 -3.65 -14.18 -11.20
N LEU A 503 -2.61 -14.45 -11.99
CA LEU A 503 -2.45 -13.91 -13.34
C LEU A 503 -3.45 -14.52 -14.34
N THR A 504 -3.79 -15.81 -14.22
CA THR A 504 -4.85 -16.42 -15.05
C THR A 504 -6.26 -16.00 -14.59
N GLN A 505 -6.46 -15.71 -13.29
CA GLN A 505 -7.67 -15.06 -12.76
C GLN A 505 -7.81 -13.59 -13.18
N PHE A 506 -6.69 -12.88 -13.33
CA PHE A 506 -6.66 -11.48 -13.77
C PHE A 506 -6.98 -11.35 -15.25
N SER A 507 -6.25 -12.09 -16.09
CA SER A 507 -6.44 -12.13 -17.56
C SER A 507 -7.72 -12.85 -18.00
N MET A 508 -8.40 -13.57 -17.10
CA MET A 508 -9.56 -14.43 -17.37
C MET A 508 -9.29 -15.46 -18.49
N GLN A 509 -8.01 -15.84 -18.68
CA GLN A 509 -7.52 -16.62 -19.81
C GLN A 509 -6.55 -17.70 -19.34
N ARG A 510 -6.53 -18.82 -20.08
CA ARG A 510 -5.49 -19.84 -19.94
C ARG A 510 -4.26 -19.40 -20.69
N LEU A 511 -3.35 -18.71 -19.98
CA LEU A 511 -2.13 -18.16 -20.57
C LEU A 511 -1.15 -19.26 -21.01
N GLU A 512 -1.26 -20.49 -20.49
CA GLU A 512 -0.49 -21.64 -21.03
C GLU A 512 -0.83 -21.94 -22.49
N ASP A 513 -2.07 -21.64 -22.90
CA ASP A 513 -2.56 -21.85 -24.27
C ASP A 513 -2.32 -20.60 -25.15
N ASN A 514 -1.82 -19.49 -24.58
CA ASN A 514 -1.73 -18.15 -25.22
C ASN A 514 -0.48 -17.35 -24.75
N LEU A 515 0.70 -18.00 -24.70
CA LEU A 515 1.93 -17.41 -24.12
C LEU A 515 2.39 -16.10 -24.79
N GLU A 516 2.04 -15.87 -26.06
CA GLU A 516 2.25 -14.61 -26.80
C GLU A 516 1.62 -13.37 -26.14
N ARG A 517 0.70 -13.55 -25.18
CA ARG A 517 0.06 -12.47 -24.41
C ARG A 517 0.62 -12.35 -22.99
N TYR A 518 1.60 -13.16 -22.62
CA TYR A 518 2.12 -13.20 -21.25
C TYR A 518 2.64 -11.83 -20.80
N ASP A 519 3.56 -11.22 -21.57
CA ASP A 519 4.20 -9.97 -21.17
C ASP A 519 3.18 -8.82 -21.03
N TYR A 520 2.22 -8.71 -21.96
CA TYR A 520 1.12 -7.75 -21.87
C TYR A 520 0.29 -7.90 -20.59
N TRP A 521 -0.09 -9.13 -20.22
CA TRP A 521 -0.84 -9.35 -18.97
C TRP A 521 0.03 -9.22 -17.72
N ALA A 522 1.34 -9.50 -17.81
CA ALA A 522 2.30 -9.33 -16.72
C ALA A 522 2.53 -7.84 -16.42
N ASP A 523 2.74 -7.00 -17.44
CA ASP A 523 2.83 -5.54 -17.32
C ASP A 523 1.60 -4.96 -16.60
N GLN A 524 0.40 -5.39 -16.99
CA GLN A 524 -0.84 -4.92 -16.36
C GLN A 524 -1.10 -5.50 -14.95
N PHE A 525 -0.48 -6.63 -14.62
CA PHE A 525 -0.55 -7.25 -13.30
C PHE A 525 0.48 -6.66 -12.33
N GLU A 526 1.63 -6.17 -12.83
CA GLU A 526 2.69 -5.51 -12.06
C GLU A 526 2.25 -4.17 -11.45
N GLU A 527 1.39 -3.41 -12.13
CA GLU A 527 0.83 -2.16 -11.58
C GLU A 527 -0.18 -2.36 -10.43
N LEU A 528 -0.64 -3.60 -10.18
CA LEU A 528 -1.49 -3.90 -9.03
C LEU A 528 -0.71 -3.75 -7.72
N PRO A 529 -1.33 -3.22 -6.64
CA PRO A 529 -0.66 -3.04 -5.35
C PRO A 529 -0.62 -4.37 -4.55
N LEU A 530 -0.09 -5.41 -5.17
CA LEU A 530 -0.05 -6.79 -4.68
C LEU A 530 1.38 -7.18 -4.30
N TYR A 531 1.56 -7.64 -3.06
CA TYR A 531 2.85 -7.95 -2.46
C TYR A 531 2.84 -9.38 -1.91
N PHE A 532 4.01 -10.02 -1.86
CA PHE A 532 4.18 -11.39 -1.35
C PHE A 532 5.28 -11.43 -0.29
N MET A 533 5.07 -12.17 0.79
CA MET A 533 6.14 -12.54 1.71
C MET A 533 7.01 -13.62 1.04
N THR A 534 8.33 -13.61 1.27
CA THR A 534 9.25 -14.63 0.74
C THR A 534 9.22 -15.95 1.53
N PHE A 535 8.39 -16.04 2.57
CA PHE A 535 8.27 -17.23 3.42
C PHE A 535 7.63 -18.43 2.71
N HIS A 536 8.15 -19.62 3.03
CA HIS A 536 7.60 -20.90 2.62
C HIS A 536 7.85 -21.93 3.73
N GLY A 537 6.89 -22.81 4.01
CA GLY A 537 6.99 -23.77 5.12
C GLY A 537 6.86 -23.13 6.51
N GLN A 538 7.36 -23.83 7.54
CA GLN A 538 7.12 -23.47 8.95
C GLN A 538 7.91 -22.21 9.38
N GLN A 539 7.22 -21.20 9.93
CA GLN A 539 7.80 -19.92 10.37
C GLN A 539 7.39 -19.54 11.78
N ASN A 540 8.17 -18.69 12.45
CA ASN A 540 7.80 -18.14 13.75
C ASN A 540 6.79 -16.99 13.60
N ILE A 541 5.75 -16.98 14.43
CA ILE A 541 4.72 -15.93 14.44
C ILE A 541 5.32 -14.52 14.59
N LYS A 542 6.35 -14.34 15.42
CA LYS A 542 6.98 -13.03 15.64
C LYS A 542 7.59 -12.51 14.34
N THR A 543 8.35 -13.34 13.62
CA THR A 543 8.95 -12.99 12.33
C THR A 543 7.88 -12.60 11.31
N VAL A 544 6.76 -13.32 11.27
CA VAL A 544 5.63 -12.98 10.37
C VAL A 544 5.00 -11.63 10.74
N LEU A 545 4.75 -11.37 12.02
CA LEU A 545 4.19 -10.10 12.51
C LEU A 545 5.15 -8.92 12.30
N ASP A 546 6.45 -9.11 12.52
CA ASP A 546 7.49 -8.10 12.29
C ASP A 546 7.55 -7.76 10.77
N THR A 547 7.53 -8.77 9.88
CA THR A 547 7.44 -8.56 8.42
C THR A 547 6.13 -7.89 8.00
N MET A 548 4.98 -8.25 8.57
CA MET A 548 3.71 -7.58 8.31
C MET A 548 3.73 -6.11 8.76
N GLN A 549 4.32 -5.82 9.92
CA GLN A 549 4.45 -4.45 10.44
C GLN A 549 5.37 -3.60 9.56
N HIS A 550 6.48 -4.17 9.08
CA HIS A 550 7.40 -3.55 8.14
C HIS A 550 6.76 -3.30 6.76
N ALA A 551 6.00 -4.27 6.24
CA ALA A 551 5.29 -4.13 4.98
C ALA A 551 4.20 -3.05 5.04
N ILE A 552 3.47 -2.92 6.16
CA ILE A 552 2.55 -1.78 6.38
C ILE A 552 3.31 -0.45 6.35
N TYR A 553 4.50 -0.36 6.95
CA TYR A 553 5.29 0.87 6.91
C TYR A 553 5.78 1.22 5.49
N LEU A 554 6.33 0.26 4.74
CA LEU A 554 6.85 0.49 3.39
C LEU A 554 5.75 0.73 2.34
N TYR A 555 4.67 -0.08 2.38
CA TYR A 555 3.71 -0.22 1.28
C TYR A 555 2.27 0.19 1.63
N ASP A 556 2.01 0.66 2.86
CA ASP A 556 0.66 1.02 3.34
C ASP A 556 -0.37 -0.11 3.12
N ILE A 557 0.01 -1.35 3.44
CA ILE A 557 -0.83 -2.54 3.27
C ILE A 557 -2.14 -2.41 4.08
N ASN A 558 -3.27 -2.52 3.39
CA ASN A 558 -4.62 -2.45 3.97
C ASN A 558 -5.26 -3.84 4.14
N HIS A 559 -4.77 -4.86 3.44
CA HIS A 559 -5.22 -6.26 3.54
C HIS A 559 -4.03 -7.23 3.62
N VAL A 560 -4.04 -8.17 4.56
CA VAL A 560 -3.10 -9.28 4.64
C VAL A 560 -3.84 -10.61 4.53
N VAL A 561 -3.38 -11.51 3.67
CA VAL A 561 -3.83 -12.91 3.59
C VAL A 561 -2.75 -13.82 4.18
N ILE A 562 -3.14 -14.75 5.05
CA ILE A 562 -2.26 -15.74 5.69
C ILE A 562 -2.77 -17.15 5.36
N ASP A 563 -2.10 -17.83 4.41
CA ASP A 563 -2.44 -19.18 3.95
C ASP A 563 -1.27 -20.17 4.23
N ASN A 564 -1.25 -20.92 5.33
CA ASN A 564 -2.29 -21.08 6.36
C ASN A 564 -1.70 -21.02 7.79
N LEU A 565 -2.58 -20.93 8.78
CA LEU A 565 -2.23 -20.84 10.21
C LEU A 565 -1.36 -22.01 10.71
N GLN A 566 -1.58 -23.23 10.22
CA GLN A 566 -0.85 -24.42 10.66
C GLN A 566 0.65 -24.40 10.30
N PHE A 567 1.10 -23.50 9.42
CA PHE A 567 2.52 -23.22 9.17
C PHE A 567 3.21 -22.30 10.21
N MET A 568 2.48 -21.85 11.24
CA MET A 568 3.04 -21.04 12.34
C MET A 568 3.09 -21.78 13.68
N MET A 569 2.52 -22.99 13.73
CA MET A 569 2.33 -23.76 14.96
C MET A 569 3.44 -24.78 15.24
N GLY A 570 4.38 -24.98 14.31
CA GLY A 570 5.32 -26.11 14.34
C GLY A 570 6.73 -25.82 14.85
N GLN A 571 7.04 -24.59 15.27
CA GLN A 571 8.39 -24.21 15.76
C GLN A 571 8.55 -24.20 17.29
N GLU A 572 7.46 -24.22 18.06
CA GLU A 572 7.55 -24.23 19.53
C GLU A 572 7.74 -25.65 20.08
N ASN A 573 8.38 -25.74 21.26
CA ASN A 573 8.80 -27.01 21.86
C ASN A 573 7.62 -27.97 22.07
N LEU A 574 7.89 -29.28 21.91
CA LEU A 574 6.91 -30.38 22.05
C LEU A 574 6.21 -30.49 23.42
N SER A 575 6.58 -29.64 24.38
CA SER A 575 5.97 -29.51 25.71
C SER A 575 4.85 -28.47 25.81
N VAL A 576 4.65 -27.62 24.79
CA VAL A 576 3.60 -26.58 24.80
C VAL A 576 2.30 -27.11 24.20
N ASP A 577 1.16 -26.78 24.80
CA ASP A 577 -0.15 -27.10 24.23
C ASP A 577 -0.36 -26.34 22.90
N LYS A 578 -0.60 -27.11 21.84
CA LYS A 578 -0.82 -26.59 20.49
C LYS A 578 -2.06 -25.72 20.39
N PHE A 579 -3.08 -25.94 21.23
CA PHE A 579 -4.26 -25.08 21.27
C PHE A 579 -3.93 -23.72 21.91
N ALA A 580 -3.20 -23.69 23.02
CA ALA A 580 -2.67 -22.45 23.60
C ALA A 580 -1.78 -21.64 22.63
N VAL A 581 -0.90 -22.32 21.85
CA VAL A 581 -0.11 -21.66 20.80
C VAL A 581 -1.01 -21.06 19.71
N GLN A 582 -2.02 -21.82 19.25
CA GLN A 582 -2.97 -21.33 18.25
C GLN A 582 -3.76 -20.11 18.76
N ASP A 583 -4.20 -20.16 20.02
CA ASP A 583 -4.94 -19.10 20.69
C ASP A 583 -4.11 -17.84 20.92
N HIS A 584 -2.79 -17.98 21.09
CA HIS A 584 -1.86 -16.87 21.07
C HIS A 584 -1.77 -16.25 19.66
N ILE A 585 -1.60 -17.07 18.62
CA ILE A 585 -1.47 -16.60 17.23
C ILE A 585 -2.73 -15.87 16.74
N VAL A 586 -3.92 -16.43 16.98
CA VAL A 586 -5.20 -15.80 16.64
C VAL A 586 -5.35 -14.45 17.34
N GLY A 587 -5.10 -14.39 18.65
CA GLY A 587 -5.21 -13.14 19.42
C GLY A 587 -4.19 -12.08 18.98
N ALA A 588 -2.98 -12.50 18.60
CA ALA A 588 -1.97 -11.61 18.05
C ALA A 588 -2.37 -11.05 16.67
N PHE A 589 -2.93 -11.87 15.78
CA PHE A 589 -3.46 -11.40 14.50
C PHE A 589 -4.67 -10.48 14.66
N ARG A 590 -5.59 -10.77 15.58
CA ARG A 590 -6.72 -9.85 15.87
C ARG A 590 -6.23 -8.50 16.37
N LYS A 591 -5.30 -8.51 17.34
CA LYS A 591 -4.65 -7.30 17.86
C LYS A 591 -3.90 -6.53 16.77
N PHE A 592 -3.20 -7.22 15.87
CA PHE A 592 -2.51 -6.61 14.74
C PHE A 592 -3.50 -5.91 13.79
N ALA A 593 -4.56 -6.61 13.36
CA ALA A 593 -5.56 -6.09 12.43
C ALA A 593 -6.11 -4.75 12.93
N THR A 594 -6.65 -4.74 14.16
CA THR A 594 -7.27 -3.57 14.77
C THR A 594 -6.27 -2.43 15.01
N ASN A 595 -5.07 -2.70 15.55
CA ASN A 595 -4.06 -1.65 15.82
C ASN A 595 -3.52 -1.01 14.55
N SER A 596 -3.22 -1.82 13.54
CA SER A 596 -2.65 -1.36 12.26
C SER A 596 -3.68 -0.75 11.33
N CYS A 597 -4.98 -0.89 11.64
CA CYS A 597 -6.10 -0.55 10.75
C CYS A 597 -6.03 -1.31 9.42
N CYS A 598 -5.72 -2.61 9.49
CA CYS A 598 -5.49 -3.50 8.36
C CYS A 598 -6.43 -4.71 8.49
N HIS A 599 -7.02 -5.21 7.40
CA HIS A 599 -7.82 -6.43 7.44
C HIS A 599 -6.90 -7.65 7.38
N VAL A 600 -7.16 -8.67 8.21
CA VAL A 600 -6.42 -9.95 8.15
C VAL A 600 -7.38 -11.07 7.74
N THR A 601 -7.08 -11.76 6.65
CA THR A 601 -7.78 -13.00 6.24
C THR A 601 -6.90 -14.19 6.57
N LEU A 602 -7.32 -14.97 7.57
CA LEU A 602 -6.57 -16.10 8.12
C LEU A 602 -7.19 -17.41 7.67
N ILE A 603 -6.46 -18.19 6.86
CA ILE A 603 -6.91 -19.52 6.45
C ILE A 603 -6.56 -20.51 7.56
N ILE A 604 -7.57 -21.25 8.02
CA ILE A 604 -7.44 -22.32 9.02
C ILE A 604 -8.08 -23.58 8.44
N HIS A 605 -7.32 -24.66 8.28
CA HIS A 605 -7.92 -25.96 7.91
C HIS A 605 -8.89 -26.46 9.01
N PRO A 606 -9.98 -27.16 8.66
CA PRO A 606 -10.94 -27.68 9.64
C PRO A 606 -10.37 -28.88 10.41
N ARG A 607 -11.10 -29.31 11.44
CA ARG A 607 -10.93 -30.61 12.10
C ARG A 607 -11.19 -31.74 11.09
N LYS A 608 -10.73 -32.95 11.43
CA LYS A 608 -11.17 -34.16 10.72
C LYS A 608 -12.59 -34.52 11.14
N GLU A 609 -13.55 -34.07 10.34
CA GLU A 609 -14.95 -34.48 10.40
C GLU A 609 -15.19 -35.69 9.46
N GLU A 610 -16.41 -36.23 9.46
CA GLU A 610 -16.84 -37.23 8.47
C GLU A 610 -17.15 -36.56 7.10
N ASP A 611 -16.72 -37.17 5.98
CA ASP A 611 -16.78 -36.59 4.62
C ASP A 611 -18.18 -36.25 4.06
N ASP A 612 -19.25 -36.61 4.79
CA ASP A 612 -20.65 -36.35 4.45
C ASP A 612 -21.35 -35.39 5.45
N ARG A 613 -20.61 -34.80 6.40
CA ARG A 613 -21.15 -33.73 7.29
C ARG A 613 -20.83 -32.34 6.73
N GLU A 614 -21.84 -31.46 6.72
CA GLU A 614 -21.62 -30.03 6.50
C GLU A 614 -20.82 -29.45 7.68
N LEU A 615 -19.64 -28.88 7.40
CA LEU A 615 -18.79 -28.26 8.42
C LEU A 615 -19.53 -27.08 9.07
N GLN A 616 -19.38 -26.92 10.38
CA GLN A 616 -19.93 -25.80 11.12
C GLN A 616 -18.82 -24.95 11.74
N THR A 617 -19.17 -23.82 12.38
CA THR A 617 -18.21 -22.98 13.12
C THR A 617 -17.42 -23.76 14.18
N ALA A 618 -18.00 -24.82 14.73
CA ALA A 618 -17.34 -25.73 15.68
C ALA A 618 -16.31 -26.68 15.02
N SER A 619 -16.39 -26.89 13.70
CA SER A 619 -15.49 -27.76 12.93
C SER A 619 -14.17 -27.09 12.56
N ILE A 620 -13.92 -25.84 12.97
CA ILE A 620 -12.62 -25.17 12.82
C ILE A 620 -11.57 -25.90 13.67
N PHE A 621 -10.38 -26.16 13.12
CA PHE A 621 -9.28 -26.72 13.91
C PHE A 621 -8.77 -25.69 14.90
N GLY A 622 -8.58 -26.08 16.15
CA GLY A 622 -8.19 -25.20 17.26
C GLY A 622 -9.21 -25.19 18.40
N SER A 623 -9.06 -24.23 19.31
CA SER A 623 -10.11 -23.92 20.29
C SER A 623 -11.25 -23.11 19.62
N ALA A 624 -12.31 -22.81 20.38
CA ALA A 624 -13.36 -21.89 19.94
C ALA A 624 -12.88 -20.44 19.73
N LYS A 625 -11.69 -20.07 20.24
CA LYS A 625 -11.16 -18.71 20.17
C LYS A 625 -11.00 -18.21 18.72
N ALA A 626 -10.69 -19.10 17.78
CA ALA A 626 -10.59 -18.79 16.35
C ALA A 626 -11.88 -18.17 15.77
N SER A 627 -13.06 -18.58 16.25
CA SER A 627 -14.36 -18.02 15.83
C SER A 627 -14.95 -16.99 16.79
N GLN A 628 -14.33 -16.76 17.95
CA GLN A 628 -14.70 -15.72 18.91
C GLN A 628 -13.93 -14.40 18.68
N GLU A 629 -12.65 -14.48 18.26
CA GLU A 629 -11.81 -13.31 17.97
C GLU A 629 -12.00 -12.78 16.54
N ALA A 630 -12.61 -13.56 15.64
CA ALA A 630 -12.88 -13.19 14.25
C ALA A 630 -14.20 -12.40 14.12
N ASP A 631 -14.18 -11.31 13.36
CA ASP A 631 -15.38 -10.53 13.02
C ASP A 631 -16.23 -11.24 11.96
N ASN A 632 -15.57 -11.96 11.04
CA ASN A 632 -16.21 -12.73 9.98
C ASN A 632 -15.69 -14.17 10.00
N VAL A 633 -16.59 -15.15 9.94
CA VAL A 633 -16.24 -16.57 9.76
C VAL A 633 -16.87 -17.06 8.46
N LEU A 634 -16.03 -17.61 7.57
CA LEU A 634 -16.42 -18.09 6.25
C LEU A 634 -16.02 -19.55 6.06
N ILE A 635 -16.93 -20.36 5.52
CA ILE A 635 -16.77 -21.81 5.36
C ILE A 635 -17.03 -22.17 3.90
N LEU A 636 -16.01 -22.65 3.19
CA LEU A 636 -16.12 -23.13 1.81
C LEU A 636 -16.43 -24.62 1.77
N GLN A 637 -17.52 -25.00 1.11
CA GLN A 637 -17.99 -26.38 0.98
C GLN A 637 -18.51 -26.63 -0.44
N GLU A 638 -18.28 -27.84 -0.94
CA GLU A 638 -18.98 -28.35 -2.13
C GLU A 638 -20.23 -29.12 -1.67
N LYS A 639 -21.42 -28.61 -1.97
CA LYS A 639 -22.65 -29.37 -1.74
C LYS A 639 -22.81 -30.44 -2.83
N LYS A 640 -22.51 -31.70 -2.48
CA LYS A 640 -22.91 -32.87 -3.27
C LYS A 640 -24.43 -32.81 -3.46
N LEU A 641 -24.90 -32.46 -4.67
CA LEU A 641 -26.33 -32.47 -4.99
C LEU A 641 -26.82 -33.92 -4.98
N VAL A 642 -27.49 -34.32 -3.89
CA VAL A 642 -28.05 -35.66 -3.73
C VAL A 642 -29.22 -35.83 -4.72
N THR A 643 -28.91 -36.41 -5.89
CA THR A 643 -29.90 -36.86 -6.86
C THR A 643 -30.71 -38.01 -6.26
N CYS A 644 -31.85 -37.68 -5.68
CA CYS A 644 -32.75 -38.63 -5.03
C CYS A 644 -33.13 -39.77 -6.01
N PRO A 645 -32.85 -41.05 -5.67
CA PRO A 645 -33.19 -42.21 -6.51
C PRO A 645 -34.71 -42.41 -6.64
N GLY A 646 -35.33 -41.63 -7.54
CA GLY A 646 -36.78 -41.59 -7.76
C GLY A 646 -37.22 -40.47 -8.71
N ALA A 647 -36.49 -39.36 -8.80
CA ALA A 647 -36.83 -38.23 -9.68
C ALA A 647 -36.63 -38.52 -11.20
N ALA A 648 -36.15 -39.71 -11.57
CA ALA A 648 -35.81 -40.08 -12.94
C ALA A 648 -37.00 -40.54 -13.82
N LEU A 649 -38.22 -40.55 -13.30
CA LEU A 649 -39.42 -41.06 -14.00
C LEU A 649 -40.35 -39.98 -14.58
N ALA A 650 -40.01 -38.69 -14.44
CA ALA A 650 -40.84 -37.56 -14.90
C ALA A 650 -40.18 -36.70 -16.01
N ALA A 651 -39.10 -37.18 -16.64
CA ALA A 651 -38.34 -36.44 -17.67
C ALA A 651 -38.32 -37.16 -19.05
N GLY A 652 -39.32 -38.01 -19.32
CA GLY A 652 -39.39 -38.82 -20.53
C GLY A 652 -40.05 -38.12 -21.72
N GLN A 653 -39.44 -37.06 -22.28
CA GLN A 653 -39.59 -36.62 -23.70
C GLN A 653 -38.83 -35.31 -24.00
N GLN A 654 -37.63 -35.41 -24.57
CA GLN A 654 -37.08 -34.44 -25.53
C GLN A 654 -35.88 -35.07 -26.26
N GLU A 655 -35.80 -34.91 -27.59
CA GLU A 655 -34.78 -35.58 -28.41
C GLU A 655 -33.39 -34.92 -28.33
N PRO A 656 -32.31 -35.71 -28.48
CA PRO A 656 -30.94 -35.17 -28.57
C PRO A 656 -30.72 -34.47 -29.91
N LEU A 657 -30.88 -33.14 -29.95
CA LEU A 657 -30.70 -32.35 -31.17
C LEU A 657 -29.29 -32.50 -31.74
N ARG A 658 -29.17 -33.01 -32.98
CA ARG A 658 -27.89 -33.32 -33.62
C ARG A 658 -27.00 -32.08 -33.79
N ARG A 659 -25.69 -32.25 -33.57
CA ARG A 659 -24.64 -31.27 -33.91
C ARG A 659 -24.78 -30.77 -35.36
N ARG A 660 -25.18 -29.51 -35.55
CA ARG A 660 -24.87 -28.75 -36.77
C ARG A 660 -23.55 -28.00 -36.57
N ARG A 661 -22.66 -28.04 -37.56
CA ARG A 661 -21.57 -27.08 -37.67
C ARG A 661 -22.17 -25.72 -38.06
N GLY A 662 -21.96 -24.69 -37.24
CA GLY A 662 -22.18 -23.29 -37.60
C GLY A 662 -20.84 -22.57 -37.78
N HIS A 663 -20.82 -21.49 -38.57
CA HIS A 663 -19.64 -20.63 -38.70
C HIS A 663 -19.46 -19.71 -37.48
N LEU A 664 -18.22 -19.23 -37.28
CA LEU A 664 -17.98 -18.09 -36.40
C LEU A 664 -18.59 -16.82 -37.02
N PRO A 665 -19.31 -15.98 -36.25
CA PRO A 665 -19.17 -14.54 -36.37
C PRO A 665 -17.86 -14.12 -35.68
N ALA A 666 -17.09 -13.21 -36.30
CA ALA A 666 -15.97 -12.58 -35.61
C ALA A 666 -16.51 -11.42 -34.75
N GLY A 667 -16.22 -11.43 -33.44
CA GLY A 667 -16.65 -10.38 -32.53
C GLY A 667 -16.13 -10.64 -31.11
N LEU A 668 -15.32 -9.72 -30.59
CA LEU A 668 -14.88 -9.70 -29.20
C LEU A 668 -15.99 -9.11 -28.31
N PRO A 669 -16.43 -9.79 -27.24
CA PRO A 669 -17.15 -9.13 -26.16
C PRO A 669 -16.14 -8.33 -25.33
N GLN A 670 -16.10 -7.01 -25.51
CA GLN A 670 -15.50 -6.13 -24.50
C GLN A 670 -16.47 -6.06 -23.31
N GLY A 671 -15.97 -6.35 -22.11
CA GLY A 671 -16.83 -6.54 -20.94
C GLY A 671 -16.06 -6.60 -19.63
N LEU A 672 -15.30 -5.54 -19.32
CA LEU A 672 -14.56 -5.40 -18.06
C LEU A 672 -14.62 -3.96 -17.52
N ALA A 673 -15.81 -3.36 -17.56
CA ALA A 673 -16.10 -2.04 -16.98
C ALA A 673 -17.61 -1.92 -16.66
N HIS A 674 -18.05 -2.39 -15.49
CA HIS A 674 -19.38 -2.09 -14.94
C HIS A 674 -19.51 -2.47 -13.43
N LEU A 675 -19.28 -1.50 -12.54
CA LEU A 675 -19.98 -1.32 -11.26
C LEU A 675 -19.53 0.00 -10.59
N LEU A 676 -20.41 0.61 -9.78
CA LEU A 676 -20.49 2.05 -9.44
C LEU A 676 -21.07 2.87 -10.62
N HIS A 677 -22.19 3.61 -10.53
CA HIS A 677 -22.99 4.05 -9.37
C HIS A 677 -24.49 4.28 -9.72
N ALA A 678 -25.40 4.03 -8.78
CA ALA A 678 -26.72 4.68 -8.56
C ALA A 678 -27.38 3.96 -7.35
N ARG A 679 -27.73 4.53 -6.18
CA ARG A 679 -28.10 5.88 -5.68
C ARG A 679 -29.58 6.27 -5.87
N GLN A 680 -30.21 6.71 -4.76
CA GLN A 680 -31.48 7.45 -4.70
C GLN A 680 -31.25 8.90 -5.21
N GLY A 681 -32.25 9.67 -5.68
CA GLY A 681 -33.69 9.44 -5.88
C GLY A 681 -34.44 10.78 -6.14
N GLN A 682 -35.77 10.78 -6.00
CA GLN A 682 -36.72 11.94 -5.98
C GLN A 682 -37.19 12.59 -7.32
N THR A 683 -38.54 12.68 -7.48
CA THR A 683 -39.40 13.75 -8.07
C THR A 683 -39.11 14.34 -9.47
N GLN A 684 -40.08 14.78 -10.30
CA GLN A 684 -41.50 15.18 -10.09
C GLN A 684 -42.29 15.17 -11.44
N ALA A 685 -43.64 15.27 -11.40
CA ALA A 685 -44.57 15.53 -12.55
C ALA A 685 -44.70 14.41 -13.63
N GLU A 686 -45.80 14.23 -14.38
CA GLU A 686 -47.11 14.94 -14.48
C GLU A 686 -48.25 14.00 -15.01
N GLU A 687 -49.52 14.34 -14.69
CA GLU A 687 -50.85 13.96 -15.28
C GLU A 687 -51.30 12.49 -15.57
N GLY A 688 -52.65 12.27 -15.59
CA GLY A 688 -53.32 11.06 -16.14
C GLY A 688 -54.04 10.10 -15.15
N GLU A 689 -54.97 10.53 -14.27
CA GLU A 689 -56.44 10.65 -14.46
C GLU A 689 -57.30 9.39 -14.08
N GLN A 690 -58.52 9.64 -13.58
CA GLN A 690 -59.72 8.76 -13.41
C GLN A 690 -59.83 7.68 -12.29
N GLY A 691 -60.78 7.91 -11.36
CA GLY A 691 -61.61 6.89 -10.66
C GLY A 691 -61.06 6.27 -9.35
N GLY A 692 -61.85 6.06 -8.27
CA GLY A 692 -63.22 6.53 -7.98
C GLY A 692 -63.89 5.80 -6.80
N GLY A 693 -64.27 6.53 -5.72
CA GLY A 693 -65.00 5.99 -4.54
C GLY A 693 -64.15 5.19 -3.53
N GLY A 694 -64.56 4.94 -2.28
CA GLY A 694 -65.72 5.45 -1.51
C GLY A 694 -65.96 4.65 -0.21
N GLY A 695 -66.23 5.33 0.93
CA GLY A 695 -66.38 4.70 2.27
C GLY A 695 -65.03 4.37 2.95
N GLY A 696 -64.87 4.25 4.28
CA GLY A 696 -65.83 4.24 5.41
C GLY A 696 -66.14 2.81 5.90
N GLY A 697 -65.96 2.41 7.17
CA GLY A 697 -65.32 3.07 8.32
C GLY A 697 -65.63 2.36 9.65
N GLY A 698 -64.80 2.58 10.69
CA GLY A 698 -65.14 2.39 12.11
C GLY A 698 -65.08 0.97 12.76
N GLY A 699 -64.48 0.92 13.97
CA GLY A 699 -65.03 0.14 15.10
C GLY A 699 -64.31 -1.13 15.59
N GLY A 700 -64.11 -1.23 16.92
CA GLY A 700 -64.21 -2.52 17.65
C GLY A 700 -62.96 -3.13 18.29
N GLY A 701 -62.78 -2.94 19.61
CA GLY A 701 -62.40 -4.04 20.54
C GLY A 701 -63.66 -4.57 21.26
N PRO A 702 -63.60 -5.41 22.32
CA PRO A 702 -62.47 -5.93 23.12
C PRO A 702 -62.18 -7.43 22.81
N GLY A 703 -61.34 -8.19 23.54
CA GLY A 703 -60.43 -7.89 24.65
C GLY A 703 -60.71 -8.68 25.95
N GLY A 704 -59.72 -9.43 26.46
CA GLY A 704 -59.76 -10.32 27.64
C GLY A 704 -58.95 -11.61 27.40
N GLY A 705 -58.45 -12.36 28.38
CA GLY A 705 -58.37 -12.11 29.83
C GLY A 705 -58.43 -13.38 30.70
N CYS A 706 -57.28 -13.97 31.06
CA CYS A 706 -56.96 -14.89 32.19
C CYS A 706 -55.56 -15.52 31.91
N ALA A 707 -54.60 -15.77 32.82
CA ALA A 707 -54.59 -16.18 34.25
C ALA A 707 -54.75 -17.70 34.45
N ALA A 708 -53.97 -18.40 35.30
CA ALA A 708 -52.72 -18.07 36.01
C ALA A 708 -52.08 -19.32 36.68
N ARG A 709 -50.87 -19.17 37.26
CA ARG A 709 -50.27 -20.01 38.33
C ARG A 709 -49.83 -21.45 37.94
N LYS A 710 -48.96 -22.17 38.69
CA LYS A 710 -48.31 -21.94 40.01
C LYS A 710 -46.97 -22.72 40.11
N GLU A 711 -46.06 -22.25 40.99
CA GLU A 711 -45.03 -22.95 41.83
C GLU A 711 -44.23 -24.19 41.33
N GLY A 712 -42.99 -24.42 41.77
CA GLY A 712 -42.13 -23.63 42.69
C GLY A 712 -40.91 -24.42 43.23
N GLU A 713 -39.99 -23.71 43.92
CA GLU A 713 -38.91 -24.21 44.82
C GLU A 713 -37.80 -25.08 44.16
N GLY A 714 -36.55 -25.21 44.64
CA GLY A 714 -35.75 -24.64 45.75
C GLY A 714 -34.28 -25.15 45.61
N GLU A 715 -33.26 -24.88 46.43
CA GLU A 715 -33.02 -24.03 47.62
C GLU A 715 -31.49 -23.69 47.73
N GLY A 716 -31.10 -22.72 48.57
CA GLY A 716 -29.69 -22.48 49.00
C GLY A 716 -28.73 -21.82 47.98
N GLU A 717 -27.44 -21.53 48.26
CA GLU A 717 -26.68 -21.19 49.49
C GLU A 717 -25.30 -20.58 49.04
N ALA A 718 -24.39 -20.02 49.86
CA ALA A 718 -24.44 -19.00 50.93
C ALA A 718 -23.12 -19.01 51.77
N ALA A 719 -22.17 -18.09 51.50
CA ALA A 719 -21.04 -17.64 52.36
C ALA A 719 -20.32 -16.49 51.61
N GLU A 720 -20.09 -15.27 52.09
CA GLU A 720 -19.43 -14.75 53.32
C GLU A 720 -17.90 -14.95 53.41
N GLY A 721 -17.18 -13.86 53.73
CA GLY A 721 -15.71 -13.85 53.81
C GLY A 721 -15.05 -12.46 53.76
N GLU A 722 -15.26 -11.61 54.77
CA GLU A 722 -14.43 -10.40 54.96
C GLU A 722 -13.03 -10.75 55.51
N HIS A 723 -11.96 -10.03 55.13
CA HIS A 723 -10.84 -9.75 56.05
C HIS A 723 -9.94 -8.54 55.72
N ARG A 724 -10.14 -7.47 56.51
CA ARG A 724 -9.14 -6.68 57.27
C ARG A 724 -7.98 -5.91 56.63
N GLU A 725 -7.67 -4.80 57.30
CA GLU A 725 -6.57 -3.85 57.07
C GLU A 725 -5.22 -4.32 57.64
N GLY A 726 -4.11 -3.68 57.22
CA GLY A 726 -2.79 -3.85 57.85
C GLY A 726 -1.67 -2.99 57.23
N PRO A 727 -1.27 -1.85 57.83
CA PRO A 727 -0.36 -0.89 57.19
C PRO A 727 1.05 -0.80 57.80
N HIS A 728 2.09 -0.53 57.00
CA HIS A 728 3.39 -0.06 57.51
C HIS A 728 4.16 0.88 56.54
N ARG A 729 4.49 2.09 57.05
CA ARG A 729 5.83 2.74 57.18
C ARG A 729 6.83 2.71 56.01
N ARG A 730 7.76 3.68 55.85
CA ARG A 730 7.93 5.13 56.18
C ARG A 730 9.38 5.51 55.78
N GLY A 731 9.64 6.78 55.47
CA GLY A 731 10.98 7.34 55.19
C GLY A 731 10.94 8.22 53.94
N ASP A 732 10.83 9.55 54.07
CA ASP A 732 11.91 10.54 54.34
C ASP A 732 12.83 10.78 53.13
N GLY A 733 13.03 12.00 52.63
CA GLY A 733 12.48 13.32 53.00
C GLY A 733 12.39 14.25 51.78
N GLY A 734 12.34 15.58 51.88
CA GLY A 734 12.29 16.45 53.06
C GLY A 734 12.76 17.89 52.76
N GLY A 735 11.84 18.86 52.73
CA GLY A 735 12.11 20.30 52.59
C GLY A 735 12.25 20.85 51.15
N GLY A 736 11.94 22.13 50.87
CA GLY A 736 11.30 23.15 51.73
C GLY A 736 11.38 24.59 51.18
N GLY A 737 10.36 25.43 51.45
CA GLY A 737 10.25 26.85 51.02
C GLY A 737 9.63 27.04 49.61
N GLY A 738 8.76 28.01 49.31
CA GLY A 738 8.38 29.27 49.99
C GLY A 738 9.11 30.48 49.36
N LEU A 739 8.60 31.71 49.18
CA LEU A 739 7.39 32.48 49.59
C LEU A 739 7.24 33.67 48.57
N ALA A 740 6.16 34.48 48.41
CA ALA A 740 4.73 34.48 48.76
C ALA A 740 4.03 35.68 48.02
N GLU A 741 2.86 36.15 48.49
CA GLU A 741 2.17 37.43 48.11
C GLU A 741 1.55 37.54 46.69
N GLY A 742 0.48 38.31 46.43
CA GLY A 742 -0.48 39.00 47.32
C GLY A 742 -1.31 40.09 46.61
N GLY A 743 -2.58 40.33 47.00
CA GLY A 743 -3.32 41.58 46.67
C GLY A 743 -4.77 41.50 46.11
N ALA A 744 -5.72 41.98 46.92
CA ALA A 744 -7.00 42.71 46.66
C ALA A 744 -7.90 42.55 45.38
N GLY A 745 -9.22 42.76 45.56
CA GLY A 745 -10.26 42.91 44.50
C GLY A 745 -10.55 44.39 44.12
N PRO A 746 -11.82 44.85 43.83
CA PRO A 746 -13.12 44.18 44.01
C PRO A 746 -14.22 44.37 42.90
N VAL A 747 -15.32 43.60 43.04
CA VAL A 747 -16.77 43.84 42.72
C VAL A 747 -17.21 44.77 41.56
N ALA A 748 -17.86 44.16 40.55
CA ALA A 748 -19.14 44.52 39.87
C ALA A 748 -19.67 43.22 39.20
N GLY A 749 -20.96 42.88 39.02
CA GLY A 749 -22.18 43.66 38.77
C GLY A 749 -22.42 43.80 37.25
N GLY A 750 -23.40 43.16 36.58
CA GLY A 750 -24.43 42.18 36.94
C GLY A 750 -25.48 42.05 35.79
N ARG A 751 -26.47 41.13 35.90
CA ARG A 751 -27.56 40.85 34.89
C ARG A 751 -27.09 40.10 33.61
N THR A 752 -27.88 39.28 32.90
CA THR A 752 -29.21 38.64 33.13
C THR A 752 -29.34 37.34 32.31
N ALA A 753 -30.46 36.61 32.47
CA ALA A 753 -30.97 35.54 31.59
C ALA A 753 -30.92 35.89 30.07
N GLY A 754 -31.08 34.96 29.12
CA GLY A 754 -31.76 33.67 29.20
C GLY A 754 -31.61 32.82 27.92
N PRO A 755 -32.36 31.72 27.74
CA PRO A 755 -31.75 30.50 27.23
C PRO A 755 -32.36 29.88 25.96
N LEU A 756 -31.62 28.89 25.43
CA LEU A 756 -31.96 27.82 24.47
C LEU A 756 -32.19 28.24 23.01
#